data_AF-A0A0D2F5C7-F1
#
_entry.id   AF-A0A0D2F5C7-F1
#
_cell.length_a   1.000
_cell.length_b   1.000
_cell.length_c   1.000
_cell.angle_alpha   90.00
_cell.angle_beta   90.00
_cell.angle_gamma   90.00
#
_symmetry.space_group_name_H-M   'P 1'
#
loop_
_entity.id
_entity.type
_entity.pdbx_description
1 polymer ?
#
loop_
_entity_poly.entity_id
_entity_poly.type
_entity_poly.pdbx_seq_one_letter_code
_entity_poly.pdbx_strand_id
1 'polypeptide(L)'
;MVLFKRKPVRYLPHPQIDDQESDVWVIAESNEVFTSYDAYLERMDFFKSKRFTCEVSGRSGLTFFDALRSELAGSREIDEAFPQALREPVLRRVQFSTVSRIDNLVEDVFNDFKNDFYPGELVTVILDDASRLNGRVRDKAKFAEVKGQDGSVTREAFSRYFVRLIDRPDEEALVDDNHIVRDRKVFTKQMLRSFIKNTVTREGWNGAPWLVKPEIAERFRIDTNIPPHLQHSNKVAAKKAEKKRDSEQGEGRKNQQAQHQQHVDVHMPPPYHDHYPPQVMHDPGLLPRSWGHMQGPPPPDWDPYYRVPGYPHYMPPNGHYYPPPPMPQQQLPPRVVAQPPPPPPPIKYPIDDLDIEPVRDGTHRPTLKFVTKKQCSDPKLSSHIIPGLKLETVGLLLETWNTLNVYCQVLKLDSFTFDDFVEAMAFSSPEADCELFVEAHCAVLKQLVNAENDNGGAIQISLPDLPDPDEEEEDKDDEEVEESKPPTPTPEPEYPAKRTRSSLNKVQFAEPEPEPEPDVPMVDHRAAEMFVEYGWVERLQKRDLRDGGWELVMVGLLHQLSGRPRVTRICNEILSHLAPLDAEPTINTARIQYSTMDINLRAEALQIICQLFLETKTVKNFLEEMSNTMTHYRKIKIEHQRARKEAMARLKELQIERRLLAPEPEKSPSPMPELEDAMESTKVDDEDISIPDSEDDDPVVVRSLRRGADRAAERKRKREEEQERKEKAKEEKQNKGSKEYQKVLKQIEKEREKIEQAEENIIIVDGDLREADCPRTRVLGKDRFCNRYWWFERNAMPHGGLPDSSTADAGYANGRIWVQGPDDMEREGFIDICEPDKQAYYRRFQMTPAERKKLEEGSTNLNSAKEWGFYDTAEELDMLIGWLDSRGLRELKLKKELNMQRDAIINHMEKRAVYLAPREESEEPSTRMATRTKTYVSDKTYRCLRWKNLSALAELGHRHVDPLPKPRGRGRKNASYEDEKVTRSSTLSAAGGPVNRQGKPVTRQGTRYNF
;
A
#
# COMPACT_ATOMS: atom_id res chain seq x y z
N MET A 1 -6.67 31.89 1.94
CA MET A 1 -7.62 32.39 0.93
C MET A 1 -8.94 31.61 1.04
N VAL A 2 -10.00 32.06 0.38
CA VAL A 2 -11.27 31.31 0.29
C VAL A 2 -11.23 30.39 -0.93
N LEU A 3 -11.65 29.13 -0.75
CA LEU A 3 -11.64 28.10 -1.80
C LEU A 3 -13.06 27.71 -2.23
N PHE A 4 -13.26 27.58 -3.54
CA PHE A 4 -14.45 26.99 -4.16
C PHE A 4 -14.02 25.82 -5.06
N LYS A 5 -14.67 24.65 -4.95
CA LYS A 5 -14.24 23.41 -5.64
C LYS A 5 -12.72 23.13 -5.56
N ARG A 6 -12.11 23.38 -4.39
CA ARG A 6 -10.64 23.27 -4.11
C ARG A 6 -9.73 24.22 -4.91
N LYS A 7 -10.27 25.23 -5.60
CA LYS A 7 -9.51 26.30 -6.27
C LYS A 7 -9.72 27.64 -5.54
N PRO A 8 -8.77 28.59 -5.56
CA PRO A 8 -9.00 29.94 -5.04
C PRO A 8 -10.16 30.60 -5.78
N VAL A 9 -11.03 31.30 -5.05
CA VAL A 9 -12.07 32.15 -5.65
C VAL A 9 -11.37 33.26 -6.43
N ARG A 10 -11.71 33.41 -7.72
CA ARG A 10 -11.21 34.50 -8.57
C ARG A 10 -12.23 35.64 -8.57
N TYR A 11 -11.75 36.85 -8.30
CA TYR A 11 -12.53 38.06 -8.46
C TYR A 11 -12.58 38.50 -9.93
N LEU A 12 -13.67 39.13 -10.31
CA LEU A 12 -13.87 39.69 -11.64
C LEU A 12 -13.05 40.99 -11.79
N PRO A 13 -12.54 41.29 -13.00
CA PRO A 13 -11.88 42.57 -13.27
C PRO A 13 -12.89 43.72 -13.16
N HIS A 14 -12.42 44.91 -12.76
CA HIS A 14 -13.25 46.11 -12.77
C HIS A 14 -13.70 46.43 -14.21
N PRO A 15 -15.00 46.67 -14.44
CA PRO A 15 -15.48 47.13 -15.75
C PRO A 15 -14.92 48.52 -16.06
N GLN A 16 -14.76 48.83 -17.35
CA GLN A 16 -14.52 50.21 -17.76
C GLN A 16 -15.83 51.00 -17.57
N ILE A 17 -15.72 52.12 -16.87
CA ILE A 17 -16.83 53.04 -16.58
C ILE A 17 -16.44 54.37 -17.21
N ASP A 18 -17.06 54.67 -18.36
CA ASP A 18 -16.72 55.85 -19.16
C ASP A 18 -17.41 57.14 -18.69
N ASP A 19 -18.45 57.01 -17.85
CA ASP A 19 -19.25 58.12 -17.33
C ASP A 19 -19.22 58.16 -15.78
N GLN A 20 -18.99 59.35 -15.22
CA GLN A 20 -18.84 59.57 -13.78
C GLN A 20 -20.18 59.70 -13.05
N GLU A 21 -21.32 59.82 -13.75
CA GLU A 21 -22.66 59.89 -13.16
C GLU A 21 -23.41 58.54 -13.17
N SER A 22 -22.80 57.44 -13.63
CA SER A 22 -23.42 56.11 -13.69
C SER A 22 -23.49 55.40 -12.33
N ASP A 23 -24.67 54.93 -11.95
CA ASP A 23 -24.89 54.09 -10.76
C ASP A 23 -24.14 52.75 -10.87
N VAL A 24 -23.44 52.35 -9.81
CA VAL A 24 -22.69 51.08 -9.73
C VAL A 24 -22.95 50.33 -8.42
N TRP A 25 -23.01 49.01 -8.52
CA TRP A 25 -23.19 48.11 -7.37
C TRP A 25 -21.86 47.45 -7.00
N VAL A 26 -21.47 47.55 -5.73
CA VAL A 26 -20.16 47.09 -5.26
C VAL A 26 -20.32 46.04 -4.15
N ILE A 27 -19.58 44.95 -4.25
CA ILE A 27 -19.43 43.96 -3.16
C ILE A 27 -18.19 44.36 -2.35
N ALA A 28 -18.41 44.95 -1.16
CA ALA A 28 -17.34 45.57 -0.37
C ALA A 28 -16.20 44.60 0.02
N GLU A 29 -16.50 43.32 0.26
CA GLU A 29 -15.51 42.32 0.69
C GLU A 29 -14.66 41.72 -0.44
N SER A 30 -15.17 41.69 -1.69
CA SER A 30 -14.39 41.26 -2.87
C SER A 30 -13.86 42.44 -3.70
N ASN A 31 -14.35 43.66 -3.43
CA ASN A 31 -14.14 44.87 -4.21
C ASN A 31 -14.52 44.72 -5.70
N GLU A 32 -15.47 43.85 -6.00
CA GLU A 32 -16.03 43.66 -7.33
C GLU A 32 -17.11 44.71 -7.60
N VAL A 33 -17.04 45.35 -8.76
CA VAL A 33 -17.91 46.44 -9.20
C VAL A 33 -18.75 45.97 -10.39
N PHE A 34 -20.05 46.24 -10.35
CA PHE A 34 -21.03 45.82 -11.35
C PHE A 34 -21.79 47.04 -11.88
N THR A 35 -21.97 47.09 -13.20
CA THR A 35 -22.79 48.09 -13.92
C THR A 35 -24.22 47.60 -14.18
N SER A 36 -24.56 46.38 -13.75
CA SER A 36 -25.91 45.80 -13.80
C SER A 36 -26.28 45.22 -12.44
N TYR A 37 -27.51 45.47 -12.01
CA TYR A 37 -28.02 45.00 -10.72
C TYR A 37 -28.22 43.48 -10.69
N ASP A 38 -28.67 42.88 -11.80
CA ASP A 38 -28.91 41.44 -11.86
C ASP A 38 -27.61 40.65 -11.78
N ALA A 39 -26.55 41.10 -12.46
CA ALA A 39 -25.21 40.53 -12.35
C ALA A 39 -24.62 40.64 -10.92
N TYR A 40 -24.94 41.74 -10.21
CA TYR A 40 -24.61 41.89 -8.79
C TYR A 40 -25.38 40.88 -7.92
N LEU A 41 -26.68 40.67 -8.17
CA LEU A 41 -27.50 39.70 -7.42
C LEU A 41 -27.00 38.27 -7.62
N GLU A 42 -26.76 37.84 -8.85
CA GLU A 42 -26.21 36.51 -9.15
C GLU A 42 -24.86 36.28 -8.45
N ARG A 43 -23.96 37.27 -8.48
CA ARG A 43 -22.67 37.20 -7.78
C ARG A 43 -22.84 37.12 -6.26
N MET A 44 -23.77 37.91 -5.72
CA MET A 44 -24.07 37.94 -4.30
C MET A 44 -24.67 36.62 -3.82
N ASP A 45 -25.54 35.97 -4.60
CA ASP A 45 -26.12 34.68 -4.26
C ASP A 45 -25.10 33.53 -4.43
N PHE A 46 -24.20 33.63 -5.41
CA PHE A 46 -23.00 32.77 -5.46
C PHE A 46 -22.20 32.85 -4.16
N PHE A 47 -21.92 34.05 -3.63
CA PHE A 47 -21.20 34.24 -2.36
C PHE A 47 -21.99 33.83 -1.11
N LYS A 48 -23.31 33.98 -1.09
CA LYS A 48 -24.17 33.48 -0.01
C LYS A 48 -24.34 31.96 -0.02
N SER A 49 -24.03 31.28 -1.15
CA SER A 49 -24.11 29.82 -1.21
C SER A 49 -23.13 29.15 -0.24
N LYS A 50 -23.57 28.11 0.47
CA LYS A 50 -22.77 27.39 1.48
C LYS A 50 -21.80 26.37 0.86
N ARG A 51 -21.00 26.82 -0.13
CA ARG A 51 -20.15 25.96 -0.99
C ARG A 51 -18.66 26.25 -0.85
N PHE A 52 -18.28 27.18 0.03
CA PHE A 52 -16.89 27.61 0.20
C PHE A 52 -16.18 26.86 1.33
N THR A 53 -14.86 26.86 1.25
CA THR A 53 -13.96 26.24 2.22
C THR A 53 -12.89 27.24 2.64
N CYS A 54 -12.62 27.34 3.94
CA CYS A 54 -11.51 28.11 4.46
C CYS A 54 -10.20 27.32 4.26
N GLU A 55 -9.22 27.89 3.56
CA GLU A 55 -7.92 27.24 3.32
C GLU A 55 -7.11 27.00 4.60
N VAL A 56 -7.22 27.91 5.57
CA VAL A 56 -6.46 27.89 6.83
C VAL A 56 -7.04 26.89 7.82
N SER A 57 -8.36 26.95 8.08
CA SER A 57 -9.03 26.06 9.04
C SER A 57 -9.51 24.73 8.46
N GLY A 58 -9.53 24.59 7.12
CA GLY A 58 -10.05 23.42 6.41
C GLY A 58 -11.56 23.23 6.49
N ARG A 59 -12.29 24.12 7.18
CA ARG A 59 -13.76 24.04 7.32
C ARG A 59 -14.45 24.33 6.00
N SER A 60 -15.30 23.40 5.56
CA SER A 60 -16.10 23.46 4.33
C SER A 60 -17.58 23.65 4.66
N GLY A 61 -18.39 24.03 3.66
CA GLY A 61 -19.82 24.27 3.85
C GLY A 61 -20.14 25.68 4.38
N LEU A 62 -19.21 26.62 4.24
CA LEU A 62 -19.36 28.01 4.65
C LEU A 62 -19.86 28.87 3.47
N THR A 63 -20.46 30.02 3.77
CA THR A 63 -20.62 31.10 2.78
C THR A 63 -19.25 31.71 2.45
N PHE A 64 -19.14 32.47 1.37
CA PHE A 64 -17.90 33.17 1.03
C PHE A 64 -17.45 34.09 2.16
N PHE A 65 -18.38 34.86 2.73
CA PHE A 65 -18.12 35.80 3.83
C PHE A 65 -17.73 35.09 5.14
N ASP A 66 -18.37 33.96 5.48
CA ASP A 66 -17.99 33.18 6.66
C ASP A 66 -16.64 32.49 6.48
N ALA A 67 -16.34 32.00 5.27
CA ALA A 67 -15.05 31.43 4.93
C ALA A 67 -13.93 32.50 4.99
N LEU A 68 -14.21 33.72 4.50
CA LEU A 68 -13.30 34.87 4.55
C LEU A 68 -13.05 35.32 6.00
N ARG A 69 -14.10 35.45 6.82
CA ARG A 69 -13.96 35.76 8.26
C ARG A 69 -13.18 34.67 9.00
N SER A 70 -13.45 33.40 8.72
CA SER A 70 -12.69 32.27 9.30
C SER A 70 -11.23 32.25 8.84
N GLU A 71 -10.94 32.73 7.63
CA GLU A 71 -9.59 32.78 7.07
C GLU A 71 -8.79 33.93 7.70
N LEU A 72 -9.38 35.13 7.77
CA LEU A 72 -8.78 36.29 8.44
C LEU A 72 -8.56 36.04 9.94
N ALA A 73 -9.50 35.38 10.62
CA ALA A 73 -9.35 35.02 12.03
C ALA A 73 -8.24 33.97 12.23
N GLY A 74 -8.23 32.89 11.44
CA GLY A 74 -7.19 31.86 11.54
C GLY A 74 -5.80 32.38 11.15
N SER A 75 -5.73 33.27 10.16
CA SER A 75 -4.49 33.94 9.76
C SER A 75 -3.92 34.78 10.92
N ARG A 76 -4.75 35.60 11.57
CA ARG A 76 -4.35 36.38 12.77
C ARG A 76 -3.91 35.48 13.92
N GLU A 77 -4.66 34.41 14.22
CA GLU A 77 -4.31 33.47 15.30
C GLU A 77 -2.93 32.81 15.07
N ILE A 78 -2.64 32.39 13.83
CA ILE A 78 -1.32 31.87 13.44
C ILE A 78 -0.23 32.96 13.56
N ASP A 79 -0.54 34.17 13.10
CA ASP A 79 0.35 35.34 13.15
C ASP A 79 0.50 35.96 14.55
N GLU A 80 -0.27 35.51 15.54
CA GLU A 80 -0.08 35.83 16.96
C GLU A 80 0.67 34.70 17.68
N ALA A 81 0.29 33.44 17.45
CA ALA A 81 0.85 32.27 18.13
C ALA A 81 2.26 31.88 17.65
N PHE A 82 2.63 32.11 16.39
CA PHE A 82 3.94 31.69 15.88
C PHE A 82 5.08 32.64 16.34
N PRO A 83 6.18 32.15 16.94
CA PRO A 83 7.22 33.00 17.52
C PRO A 83 7.81 34.03 16.55
N GLN A 84 7.77 35.31 16.92
CA GLN A 84 8.25 36.41 16.06
C GLN A 84 9.72 36.24 15.63
N ALA A 85 10.59 35.80 16.54
CA ALA A 85 12.01 35.55 16.29
C ALA A 85 12.29 34.48 15.21
N LEU A 86 11.34 33.56 14.98
CA LEU A 86 11.50 32.47 14.01
C LEU A 86 10.89 32.77 12.64
N ARG A 87 10.08 33.84 12.49
CA ARG A 87 9.35 34.14 11.24
C ARG A 87 10.30 34.36 10.07
N GLU A 88 11.17 35.35 10.17
CA GLU A 88 12.11 35.67 9.10
C GLU A 88 13.07 34.50 8.78
N PRO A 89 13.74 33.85 9.76
CA PRO A 89 14.60 32.70 9.49
C PRO A 89 13.88 31.54 8.76
N VAL A 90 12.67 31.19 9.19
CA VAL A 90 11.86 30.13 8.56
C VAL A 90 11.45 30.52 7.14
N LEU A 91 10.98 31.75 6.93
CA LEU A 91 10.60 32.24 5.60
C LEU A 91 11.79 32.24 4.63
N ARG A 92 12.97 32.69 5.08
CA ARG A 92 14.21 32.64 4.28
C ARG A 92 14.65 31.22 3.94
N ARG A 93 14.41 30.23 4.83
CA ARG A 93 14.72 28.81 4.58
C ARG A 93 13.73 28.11 3.64
N VAL A 94 12.47 28.55 3.64
CA VAL A 94 11.41 28.03 2.77
C VAL A 94 11.48 28.62 1.37
N GLN A 95 11.86 29.90 1.26
CA GLN A 95 12.02 30.60 -0.02
C GLN A 95 12.93 29.81 -0.98
N PHE A 96 12.44 29.61 -2.20
CA PHE A 96 13.09 28.84 -3.27
C PHE A 96 13.33 27.33 -2.99
N SER A 97 12.80 26.79 -1.89
CA SER A 97 12.80 25.35 -1.65
C SER A 97 12.03 24.63 -2.78
N THR A 98 12.57 23.53 -3.29
CA THR A 98 11.97 22.73 -4.37
C THR A 98 11.22 21.48 -3.88
N VAL A 99 11.11 21.31 -2.54
CA VAL A 99 10.50 20.15 -1.90
C VAL A 99 9.03 20.00 -2.31
N SER A 100 8.68 18.86 -2.89
CA SER A 100 7.41 18.67 -3.62
C SER A 100 6.17 18.54 -2.73
N ARG A 101 6.32 18.14 -1.47
CA ARG A 101 5.22 17.97 -0.50
C ARG A 101 5.44 18.88 0.70
N ILE A 102 4.39 19.61 1.10
CA ILE A 102 4.46 20.53 2.24
C ILE A 102 4.81 19.81 3.56
N ASP A 103 4.44 18.54 3.70
CA ASP A 103 4.71 17.78 4.92
C ASP A 103 6.19 17.42 5.05
N ASN A 104 6.84 17.11 3.94
CA ASN A 104 8.30 16.93 3.89
C ASN A 104 9.01 18.27 4.16
N LEU A 105 8.54 19.37 3.56
CA LEU A 105 9.09 20.71 3.82
C LEU A 105 8.98 21.11 5.30
N VAL A 106 7.84 20.82 5.94
CA VAL A 106 7.63 21.04 7.38
C VAL A 106 8.56 20.15 8.20
N GLU A 107 8.81 18.91 7.79
CA GLU A 107 9.76 18.02 8.48
C GLU A 107 11.19 18.54 8.38
N ASP A 108 11.64 18.93 7.19
CA ASP A 108 12.99 19.47 6.95
C ASP A 108 13.21 20.74 7.77
N VAL A 109 12.31 21.72 7.65
CA VAL A 109 12.39 23.00 8.39
C VAL A 109 12.24 22.77 9.90
N PHE A 110 11.42 21.82 10.35
CA PHE A 110 11.36 21.50 11.78
C PHE A 110 12.68 20.92 12.29
N ASN A 111 13.33 20.05 11.52
CA ASN A 111 14.60 19.45 11.92
C ASN A 111 15.79 20.41 11.88
N ASP A 112 15.79 21.37 10.95
CA ASP A 112 16.78 22.45 10.90
C ASP A 112 16.66 23.40 12.10
N PHE A 113 15.44 23.70 12.55
CA PHE A 113 15.18 24.72 13.58
C PHE A 113 14.94 24.18 14.99
N LYS A 114 14.65 22.89 15.20
CA LYS A 114 14.30 22.32 16.54
C LYS A 114 15.33 22.61 17.63
N ASN A 115 16.62 22.59 17.26
CA ASN A 115 17.78 22.79 18.14
C ASN A 115 18.54 24.08 17.80
N ASP A 116 17.97 24.98 16.99
CA ASP A 116 18.61 26.25 16.64
C ASP A 116 17.74 27.44 17.10
N PHE A 117 18.35 28.33 17.88
CA PHE A 117 17.66 29.38 18.65
C PHE A 117 18.03 30.76 18.13
N TYR A 118 17.10 31.73 18.23
CA TYR A 118 17.26 33.05 17.61
C TYR A 118 17.09 34.22 18.60
N PRO A 119 17.78 35.36 18.39
CA PRO A 119 17.58 36.57 19.18
C PRO A 119 16.10 36.97 19.36
N GLY A 120 15.74 37.33 20.58
CA GLY A 120 14.37 37.69 20.97
C GLY A 120 13.46 36.51 21.33
N GLU A 121 13.92 35.26 21.21
CA GLU A 121 13.16 34.04 21.52
C GLU A 121 13.16 33.69 23.02
N LEU A 122 12.08 33.07 23.51
CA LEU A 122 11.95 32.58 24.89
C LEU A 122 12.41 31.13 25.00
N VAL A 123 13.31 30.85 25.95
CA VAL A 123 13.98 29.56 26.13
C VAL A 123 14.08 29.21 27.61
N THR A 124 14.26 27.92 27.91
CA THR A 124 14.65 27.44 29.23
C THR A 124 16.13 27.11 29.22
N VAL A 125 16.90 27.78 30.07
CA VAL A 125 18.30 27.48 30.37
C VAL A 125 18.36 26.36 31.42
N ILE A 126 19.25 25.41 31.22
CA ILE A 126 19.58 24.36 32.19
C ILE A 126 20.95 24.70 32.79
N LEU A 127 21.01 24.88 34.11
CA LEU A 127 22.25 25.13 34.83
C LEU A 127 22.92 23.81 35.26
N ASP A 128 24.19 23.87 35.66
CA ASP A 128 25.00 22.71 36.08
C ASP A 128 24.42 21.96 37.29
N ASP A 129 23.60 22.62 38.11
CA ASP A 129 22.85 22.04 39.24
C ASP A 129 21.53 21.37 38.80
N ALA A 130 21.32 21.22 37.48
CA ALA A 130 20.11 20.77 36.81
C ALA A 130 18.86 21.65 37.04
N SER A 131 19.00 22.83 37.66
CA SER A 131 17.91 23.80 37.76
C SER A 131 17.56 24.38 36.39
N ARG A 132 16.31 24.84 36.26
CA ARG A 132 15.74 25.34 35.00
C ARG A 132 15.25 26.76 35.18
N LEU A 133 15.87 27.69 34.46
CA LEU A 133 15.51 29.11 34.49
C LEU A 133 14.95 29.55 33.14
N ASN A 134 13.95 30.41 33.16
CA ASN A 134 13.40 30.97 31.94
C ASN A 134 14.23 32.19 31.52
N GLY A 135 14.54 32.28 30.23
CA GLY A 135 15.40 33.31 29.68
C GLY A 135 14.96 33.73 28.28
N ARG A 136 15.51 34.86 27.82
CA ARG A 136 15.33 35.35 26.47
C ARG A 136 16.68 35.41 25.77
N VAL A 137 16.79 34.77 24.60
CA VAL A 137 18.01 34.82 23.79
C VAL A 137 18.25 36.26 23.37
N ARG A 138 19.42 36.79 23.70
CA ARG A 138 19.88 38.13 23.32
C ARG A 138 20.67 38.06 22.03
N ASP A 139 21.74 37.26 22.02
CA ASP A 139 22.68 37.13 20.90
C ASP A 139 23.03 35.66 20.65
N LYS A 140 23.39 35.36 19.40
CA LYS A 140 23.78 34.03 18.92
C LYS A 140 25.12 34.11 18.19
N ALA A 141 26.09 33.32 18.61
CA ALA A 141 27.36 33.12 17.91
C ALA A 141 27.41 31.69 17.36
N LYS A 142 27.45 31.53 16.03
CA LYS A 142 27.60 30.23 15.37
C LYS A 142 29.04 30.06 14.90
N PHE A 143 29.69 28.98 15.33
CA PHE A 143 31.07 28.65 14.95
C PHE A 143 31.04 27.58 13.87
N ALA A 144 31.76 27.83 12.77
CA ALA A 144 31.87 26.88 11.68
C ALA A 144 32.71 25.65 12.08
N GLU A 145 32.46 24.53 11.41
CA GLU A 145 33.27 23.32 11.48
C GLU A 145 34.69 23.61 11.00
N VAL A 146 35.69 23.14 11.74
CA VAL A 146 37.10 23.22 11.36
C VAL A 146 37.57 21.84 10.91
N LYS A 147 38.05 21.76 9.67
CA LYS A 147 38.66 20.55 9.09
C LYS A 147 40.18 20.69 9.07
N GLY A 148 40.87 19.60 9.40
CA GLY A 148 42.32 19.47 9.26
C GLY A 148 42.75 19.32 7.80
N GLN A 149 44.06 19.34 7.55
CA GLN A 149 44.63 19.20 6.21
C GLN A 149 44.31 17.84 5.56
N ASP A 150 44.11 16.80 6.37
CA ASP A 150 43.73 15.44 5.94
C ASP A 150 42.20 15.26 5.75
N GLY A 151 41.41 16.34 5.86
CA GLY A 151 39.95 16.31 5.73
C GLY A 151 39.20 15.80 6.97
N SER A 152 39.90 15.37 8.02
CA SER A 152 39.32 15.01 9.32
C SER A 152 38.77 16.23 10.06
N VAL A 153 37.63 16.07 10.74
CA VAL A 153 37.00 17.14 11.52
C VAL A 153 37.75 17.31 12.84
N THR A 154 38.39 18.47 13.04
CA THR A 154 39.14 18.77 14.28
C THR A 154 38.27 19.48 15.32
N ARG A 155 37.21 20.15 14.87
CA ARG A 155 36.18 20.74 15.72
C ARG A 155 34.86 20.82 14.96
N GLU A 156 33.83 20.21 15.52
CA GLU A 156 32.47 20.28 14.97
C GLU A 156 31.88 21.70 15.06
N ALA A 157 30.92 22.01 14.18
CA ALA A 157 30.17 23.26 14.24
C ALA A 157 29.27 23.28 15.49
N PHE A 158 29.31 24.36 16.26
CA PHE A 158 28.44 24.55 17.43
C PHE A 158 28.00 26.01 17.55
N SER A 159 26.93 26.26 18.29
CA SER A 159 26.47 27.60 18.63
C SER A 159 26.68 27.90 20.11
N ARG A 160 26.79 29.20 20.42
CA ARG A 160 26.66 29.72 21.77
C ARG A 160 25.61 30.83 21.79
N TYR A 161 24.82 30.86 22.84
CA TYR A 161 23.72 31.79 23.02
C TYR A 161 23.95 32.59 24.30
N PHE A 162 23.85 33.91 24.18
CA PHE A 162 23.75 34.81 25.32
C PHE A 162 22.27 34.91 25.67
N VAL A 163 21.89 34.49 26.88
CA VAL A 163 20.50 34.43 27.32
C VAL A 163 20.33 35.30 28.56
N ARG A 164 19.49 36.33 28.47
CA ARG A 164 19.12 37.17 29.60
C ARG A 164 18.03 36.48 30.42
N LEU A 165 18.26 36.28 31.71
CA LEU A 165 17.33 35.56 32.57
C LEU A 165 16.11 36.42 32.90
N ILE A 166 14.92 35.83 32.93
CA ILE A 166 13.65 36.54 33.18
C ILE A 166 13.45 36.77 34.68
N ASP A 167 13.70 35.74 35.47
CA ASP A 167 13.58 35.78 36.94
C ASP A 167 14.74 36.57 37.59
N ARG A 168 15.78 36.90 36.81
CA ARG A 168 16.97 37.66 37.22
C ARG A 168 17.43 38.60 36.10
N PRO A 169 16.76 39.75 35.91
CA PRO A 169 16.94 40.59 34.72
C PRO A 169 18.32 41.23 34.58
N ASP A 170 19.15 41.22 35.62
CA ASP A 170 20.53 41.74 35.60
C ASP A 170 21.59 40.66 35.37
N GLU A 171 21.20 39.38 35.26
CA GLU A 171 22.08 38.25 34.98
C GLU A 171 21.94 37.77 33.52
N GLU A 172 23.07 37.53 32.85
CA GLU A 172 23.14 36.92 31.52
C GLU A 172 23.90 35.59 31.59
N ALA A 173 23.32 34.53 31.04
CA ALA A 173 23.93 33.21 30.94
C ALA A 173 24.50 32.99 29.53
N LEU A 174 25.72 32.47 29.44
CA LEU A 174 26.32 32.01 28.18
C LEU A 174 26.19 30.48 28.10
N VAL A 175 25.34 30.00 27.22
CA VAL A 175 25.01 28.57 27.07
C VAL A 175 25.37 28.05 25.69
N ASP A 176 25.65 26.75 25.60
CA ASP A 176 25.82 26.02 24.34
C ASP A 176 24.51 25.31 23.92
N ASP A 177 24.56 24.55 22.82
CA ASP A 177 23.43 23.81 22.26
C ASP A 177 22.83 22.73 23.20
N ASN A 178 23.53 22.32 24.28
CA ASN A 178 23.08 21.29 25.22
C ASN A 178 22.34 21.88 26.45
N HIS A 179 22.68 23.12 26.83
CA HIS A 179 22.19 23.77 28.05
C HIS A 179 21.01 24.75 27.79
N ILE A 180 20.39 24.67 26.61
CA ILE A 180 19.29 25.52 26.15
C ILE A 180 18.18 24.67 25.51
N VAL A 181 16.93 24.89 25.91
CA VAL A 181 15.77 24.10 25.43
C VAL A 181 14.57 25.00 25.14
N ARG A 182 13.86 24.73 24.04
CA ARG A 182 12.61 25.41 23.66
C ARG A 182 11.41 24.74 24.33
N ASP A 183 10.39 25.51 24.71
CA ASP A 183 9.11 24.91 25.13
C ASP A 183 8.50 24.13 23.96
N ARG A 184 8.28 22.83 24.20
CA ARG A 184 7.69 21.86 23.27
C ARG A 184 6.28 22.25 22.79
N LYS A 185 5.59 23.15 23.48
CA LYS A 185 4.27 23.67 23.09
C LYS A 185 4.34 24.82 22.09
N VAL A 186 5.46 25.55 22.03
CA VAL A 186 5.57 26.83 21.30
C VAL A 186 6.00 26.64 19.84
N PHE A 187 6.85 25.64 19.56
CA PHE A 187 7.27 25.32 18.18
C PHE A 187 6.94 23.85 17.87
N THR A 188 5.79 23.64 17.24
CA THR A 188 5.31 22.31 16.84
C THR A 188 5.22 22.21 15.32
N LYS A 189 5.33 20.99 14.78
CA LYS A 189 5.15 20.71 13.34
C LYS A 189 3.78 21.19 12.83
N GLN A 190 2.73 21.13 13.66
CA GLN A 190 1.40 21.63 13.30
C GLN A 190 1.39 23.16 13.17
N MET A 191 1.95 23.89 14.14
CA MET A 191 2.08 25.36 14.04
C MET A 191 2.95 25.78 12.85
N LEU A 192 4.07 25.10 12.61
CA LEU A 192 4.93 25.36 11.47
C LEU A 192 4.22 25.10 10.12
N ARG A 193 3.44 24.02 10.01
CA ARG A 193 2.62 23.73 8.83
C ARG A 193 1.57 24.81 8.57
N SER A 194 0.89 25.29 9.61
CA SER A 194 -0.07 26.38 9.50
C SER A 194 0.59 27.71 9.11
N PHE A 195 1.74 28.05 9.70
CA PHE A 195 2.52 29.23 9.36
C PHE A 195 3.01 29.21 7.90
N ILE A 196 3.61 28.11 7.45
CA ILE A 196 4.09 27.97 6.06
C ILE A 196 2.93 28.06 5.06
N LYS A 197 1.77 27.42 5.34
CA LYS A 197 0.57 27.57 4.50
C LYS A 197 0.05 29.01 4.44
N ASN A 198 0.08 29.74 5.55
CA ASN A 198 -0.43 31.11 5.59
C ASN A 198 0.47 32.09 4.82
N THR A 199 1.77 31.83 4.80
CA THR A 199 2.78 32.82 4.37
C THR A 199 3.40 32.57 3.00
N VAL A 200 3.21 31.38 2.42
CA VAL A 200 3.94 30.91 1.21
C VAL A 200 2.97 30.34 0.17
N THR A 201 3.27 30.54 -1.10
CA THR A 201 2.55 30.00 -2.27
C THR A 201 3.49 29.14 -3.13
N ARG A 202 2.92 28.31 -4.03
CA ARG A 202 3.69 27.50 -4.98
C ARG A 202 2.86 27.22 -6.23
N GLU A 203 3.52 27.24 -7.38
CA GLU A 203 2.90 26.97 -8.69
C GLU A 203 2.67 25.46 -8.92
N GLY A 204 1.68 25.13 -9.76
CA GLY A 204 1.19 23.76 -9.95
C GLY A 204 2.10 22.79 -10.73
N TRP A 205 3.36 23.14 -10.99
CA TRP A 205 4.27 22.33 -11.81
C TRP A 205 5.35 21.59 -10.99
N ASN A 206 5.88 20.51 -11.57
CA ASN A 206 6.79 19.59 -10.87
C ASN A 206 8.17 20.22 -10.65
N GLY A 207 8.51 20.45 -9.38
CA GLY A 207 9.72 21.15 -8.99
C GLY A 207 9.62 22.68 -9.04
N ALA A 208 8.41 23.24 -9.04
CA ALA A 208 8.17 24.66 -8.78
C ALA A 208 8.70 25.04 -7.38
N PRO A 209 9.43 26.16 -7.24
CA PRO A 209 9.88 26.64 -5.93
C PRO A 209 8.71 27.12 -5.06
N TRP A 210 8.87 27.02 -3.74
CA TRP A 210 8.03 27.72 -2.77
C TRP A 210 8.41 29.21 -2.70
N LEU A 211 7.41 30.11 -2.70
CA LEU A 211 7.58 31.55 -2.74
C LEU A 211 6.79 32.23 -1.62
N VAL A 212 7.46 33.03 -0.79
CA VAL A 212 6.82 33.87 0.23
C VAL A 212 5.89 34.90 -0.45
N LYS A 213 4.69 35.11 0.11
CA LYS A 213 3.71 36.09 -0.41
C LYS A 213 4.32 37.50 -0.50
N PRO A 214 4.04 38.30 -1.54
CA PRO A 214 4.70 39.60 -1.77
C PRO A 214 4.66 40.55 -0.56
N GLU A 215 3.50 40.72 0.08
CA GLU A 215 3.29 41.55 1.28
C GLU A 215 4.24 41.18 2.44
N ILE A 216 4.52 39.88 2.59
CA ILE A 216 5.35 39.33 3.66
C ILE A 216 6.84 39.39 3.27
N ALA A 217 7.14 39.17 1.99
CA ALA A 217 8.47 39.29 1.44
C ALA A 217 8.99 40.73 1.52
N GLU A 218 8.15 41.73 1.25
CA GLU A 218 8.46 43.14 1.46
C GLU A 218 8.73 43.44 2.94
N ARG A 219 7.81 43.03 3.84
CA ARG A 219 7.92 43.24 5.30
C ARG A 219 9.23 42.71 5.89
N PHE A 220 9.70 41.55 5.44
CA PHE A 220 10.92 40.90 5.93
C PHE A 220 12.14 41.08 5.01
N ARG A 221 12.03 41.88 3.93
CA ARG A 221 13.10 42.07 2.92
C ARG A 221 13.68 40.73 2.43
N ILE A 222 12.80 39.89 1.93
CA ILE A 222 13.12 38.59 1.31
C ILE A 222 13.02 38.77 -0.20
N ASP A 223 14.08 38.37 -0.91
CA ASP A 223 14.12 38.48 -2.37
C ASP A 223 13.15 37.49 -3.03
N THR A 224 12.25 38.00 -3.88
CA THR A 224 11.28 37.22 -4.65
C THR A 224 11.76 36.87 -6.05
N ASN A 225 12.92 37.35 -6.49
CA ASN A 225 13.47 37.07 -7.81
C ASN A 225 13.89 35.60 -7.94
N ILE A 226 13.09 34.81 -8.67
CA ILE A 226 13.35 33.38 -8.87
C ILE A 226 14.69 33.20 -9.61
N PRO A 227 15.69 32.51 -9.00
CA PRO A 227 16.98 32.26 -9.64
C PRO A 227 16.82 31.59 -11.02
N PRO A 228 17.64 31.94 -12.04
CA PRO A 228 17.43 31.45 -13.41
C PRO A 228 17.30 29.93 -13.54
N HIS A 229 18.06 29.15 -12.75
CA HIS A 229 18.02 27.68 -12.76
C HIS A 229 16.74 27.07 -12.15
N LEU A 230 15.90 27.87 -11.48
CA LEU A 230 14.61 27.47 -10.90
C LEU A 230 13.41 27.97 -11.72
N GLN A 231 13.63 28.81 -12.75
CA GLN A 231 12.57 29.31 -13.61
C GLN A 231 12.01 28.21 -14.53
N HIS A 232 10.69 28.21 -14.72
CA HIS A 232 9.98 27.22 -15.54
C HIS A 232 10.52 27.15 -16.98
N SER A 233 10.74 28.31 -17.62
CA SER A 233 11.32 28.44 -18.96
C SER A 233 12.67 27.72 -19.10
N ASN A 234 13.57 27.92 -18.14
CA ASN A 234 14.92 27.36 -18.17
C ASN A 234 14.91 25.85 -17.84
N LYS A 235 14.01 25.36 -16.99
CA LYS A 235 13.81 23.91 -16.81
C LYS A 235 13.22 23.23 -18.05
N VAL A 236 12.28 23.88 -18.74
CA VAL A 236 11.75 23.39 -20.02
C VAL A 236 12.84 23.42 -21.10
N ALA A 237 13.65 24.46 -21.17
CA ALA A 237 14.79 24.56 -22.08
C ALA A 237 15.87 23.51 -21.79
N ALA A 238 16.22 23.29 -20.52
CA ALA A 238 17.15 22.24 -20.10
C ALA A 238 16.64 20.85 -20.49
N LYS A 239 15.38 20.52 -20.18
CA LYS A 239 14.77 19.24 -20.54
C LYS A 239 14.65 19.04 -22.07
N LYS A 240 14.45 20.13 -22.83
CA LYS A 240 14.47 20.12 -24.30
C LYS A 240 15.89 19.96 -24.85
N ALA A 241 16.91 20.49 -24.18
CA ALA A 241 18.32 20.35 -24.53
C ALA A 241 18.89 18.97 -24.17
N GLU A 242 18.48 18.37 -23.04
CA GLU A 242 18.75 16.97 -22.69
C GLU A 242 18.13 16.05 -23.73
N LYS A 243 16.82 16.18 -24.00
CA LYS A 243 16.15 15.39 -25.04
C LYS A 243 16.77 15.57 -26.43
N LYS A 244 17.34 16.74 -26.74
CA LYS A 244 18.09 16.97 -27.99
C LYS A 244 19.48 16.32 -27.99
N ARG A 245 20.19 16.35 -26.85
CA ARG A 245 21.47 15.64 -26.68
C ARG A 245 21.31 14.13 -26.77
N ASP A 246 20.23 13.57 -26.22
CA ASP A 246 19.91 12.14 -26.33
C ASP A 246 19.58 11.77 -27.79
N SER A 247 18.85 12.62 -28.52
CA SER A 247 18.64 12.44 -29.96
C SER A 247 19.94 12.48 -30.78
N GLU A 248 20.80 13.48 -30.54
CA GLU A 248 22.06 13.66 -31.26
C GLU A 248 23.09 12.55 -30.93
N GLN A 249 23.11 12.03 -29.70
CA GLN A 249 23.91 10.85 -29.35
C GLN A 249 23.36 9.54 -29.94
N GLY A 250 22.04 9.47 -30.19
CA GLY A 250 21.39 8.35 -30.87
C GLY A 250 21.76 8.26 -32.36
N GLU A 251 21.88 9.39 -33.05
CA GLU A 251 22.25 9.43 -34.47
C GLU A 251 23.77 9.32 -34.71
N GLY A 252 24.59 9.89 -33.81
CA GLY A 252 26.06 9.86 -33.91
C GLY A 252 26.69 8.47 -33.92
N ARG A 253 25.96 7.42 -33.54
CA ARG A 253 26.46 6.03 -33.49
C ARG A 253 26.06 5.16 -34.69
N LYS A 254 25.22 5.65 -35.62
CA LYS A 254 24.82 4.91 -36.83
C LYS A 254 25.68 5.19 -38.07
N ASN A 255 26.54 6.21 -38.05
CA ASN A 255 27.36 6.62 -39.19
C ASN A 255 28.84 6.18 -39.16
N GLN A 256 29.20 5.17 -38.37
CA GLN A 256 30.54 4.55 -38.38
C GLN A 256 30.53 3.06 -38.79
N GLN A 257 29.63 2.64 -39.69
CA GLN A 257 29.76 1.31 -40.32
C GLN A 257 29.19 1.18 -41.75
N ALA A 258 29.32 2.24 -42.57
CA ALA A 258 29.05 2.15 -44.00
C ALA A 258 29.87 3.15 -44.82
N GLN A 259 31.13 2.79 -45.15
CA GLN A 259 31.78 2.94 -46.47
C GLN A 259 33.32 2.93 -46.37
N HIS A 260 33.92 1.82 -46.81
CA HIS A 260 35.26 1.86 -47.38
C HIS A 260 35.42 0.81 -48.50
N GLN A 261 34.87 1.14 -49.67
CA GLN A 261 35.13 0.62 -51.02
C GLN A 261 34.25 1.50 -51.95
N GLN A 262 34.74 2.21 -52.97
CA GLN A 262 36.09 2.33 -53.57
C GLN A 262 36.37 3.77 -54.05
N HIS A 263 37.64 4.04 -54.37
CA HIS A 263 38.16 5.18 -55.17
C HIS A 263 37.41 5.35 -56.55
N VAL A 264 37.55 6.42 -57.35
CA VAL A 264 38.73 7.27 -57.64
C VAL A 264 38.35 8.66 -58.22
N ASP A 265 39.21 9.66 -57.98
CA ASP A 265 39.72 10.73 -58.88
C ASP A 265 38.89 11.91 -59.49
N VAL A 266 39.30 13.13 -59.05
CA VAL A 266 40.00 14.20 -59.84
C VAL A 266 39.32 15.57 -60.19
N HIS A 267 40.08 16.64 -59.88
CA HIS A 267 40.11 18.06 -60.33
C HIS A 267 39.06 19.14 -59.94
N MET A 268 39.43 19.97 -58.94
CA MET A 268 39.71 21.45 -58.97
C MET A 268 39.44 22.32 -60.24
N PRO A 269 39.34 23.69 -60.17
CA PRO A 269 39.11 24.63 -59.03
C PRO A 269 38.14 25.85 -59.37
N PRO A 270 38.29 27.14 -58.92
CA PRO A 270 37.24 27.97 -58.25
C PRO A 270 36.99 29.32 -59.01
N PRO A 271 36.95 30.59 -58.48
CA PRO A 271 36.72 31.20 -57.13
C PRO A 271 35.81 32.50 -57.12
N TYR A 272 35.84 33.31 -56.03
CA TYR A 272 35.31 34.70 -55.82
C TYR A 272 33.78 34.90 -55.66
N HIS A 273 33.22 35.88 -54.92
CA HIS A 273 33.53 36.68 -53.69
C HIS A 273 32.17 37.39 -53.31
N ASP A 274 31.89 38.12 -52.22
CA ASP A 274 32.66 39.19 -51.55
C ASP A 274 31.90 39.76 -50.30
N HIS A 275 32.55 40.69 -49.56
CA HIS A 275 32.07 41.66 -48.55
C HIS A 275 32.01 41.32 -47.03
N TYR A 276 32.78 42.14 -46.29
CA TYR A 276 32.97 42.41 -44.85
C TYR A 276 33.59 43.84 -44.78
N PRO A 277 33.95 44.50 -43.64
CA PRO A 277 33.59 44.35 -42.21
C PRO A 277 33.10 45.74 -41.64
N PRO A 278 33.32 46.17 -40.35
CA PRO A 278 34.65 46.41 -39.72
C PRO A 278 34.82 46.00 -38.22
N GLN A 279 35.82 45.16 -37.93
CA GLN A 279 37.13 45.49 -37.28
C GLN A 279 37.25 46.68 -36.28
N VAL A 280 38.11 46.74 -35.22
CA VAL A 280 39.18 45.90 -34.59
C VAL A 280 39.37 46.34 -33.09
N MET A 281 39.88 45.57 -32.10
CA MET A 281 41.29 45.48 -31.53
C MET A 281 41.19 45.10 -30.02
N HIS A 282 42.15 44.49 -29.29
CA HIS A 282 43.22 43.51 -29.59
C HIS A 282 43.72 42.81 -28.28
N ASP A 283 44.28 41.61 -28.45
CA ASP A 283 45.14 40.69 -27.63
C ASP A 283 46.07 41.28 -26.49
N PRO A 284 46.81 40.49 -25.64
CA PRO A 284 47.40 39.15 -25.89
C PRO A 284 47.35 38.06 -24.78
N GLY A 285 47.40 36.76 -25.18
CA GLY A 285 47.38 35.66 -24.19
C GLY A 285 47.77 34.20 -24.53
N LEU A 286 48.32 33.88 -25.72
CA LEU A 286 48.97 32.58 -26.10
C LEU A 286 48.10 31.29 -26.20
N LEU A 287 48.62 30.32 -26.97
CA LEU A 287 47.86 29.27 -27.70
C LEU A 287 48.01 27.83 -27.17
N PRO A 288 47.07 26.91 -27.51
CA PRO A 288 47.19 25.46 -27.32
C PRO A 288 47.50 24.67 -28.62
N ARG A 289 48.19 23.52 -28.52
CA ARG A 289 47.91 22.26 -29.28
C ARG A 289 48.87 21.09 -28.94
N SER A 290 48.36 19.87 -29.16
CA SER A 290 49.06 18.57 -29.28
C SER A 290 50.18 18.58 -30.35
N TRP A 291 51.16 17.66 -30.45
CA TRP A 291 51.25 16.18 -30.35
C TRP A 291 52.68 15.81 -29.83
N GLY A 292 53.14 14.59 -29.51
CA GLY A 292 52.75 13.21 -29.81
C GLY A 292 53.83 12.49 -30.66
N HIS A 293 54.51 11.46 -30.13
CA HIS A 293 55.51 10.60 -30.83
C HIS A 293 55.59 9.22 -30.12
N MET A 294 55.19 8.09 -30.74
CA MET A 294 55.94 7.15 -31.63
C MET A 294 56.26 5.83 -30.88
N GLN A 295 56.27 4.62 -31.45
CA GLN A 295 55.93 4.08 -32.78
C GLN A 295 55.85 2.51 -32.70
N GLY A 296 55.32 1.83 -33.72
CA GLY A 296 55.69 0.41 -34.01
C GLY A 296 54.53 -0.55 -34.40
N PRO A 297 54.46 -1.06 -35.65
CA PRO A 297 53.47 -2.04 -36.11
C PRO A 297 54.00 -3.51 -36.13
N PRO A 298 53.11 -4.53 -36.25
CA PRO A 298 53.50 -5.93 -36.44
C PRO A 298 53.69 -6.31 -37.95
N PRO A 299 54.41 -7.41 -38.25
CA PRO A 299 54.67 -7.90 -39.62
C PRO A 299 53.64 -8.96 -40.11
N PRO A 300 53.65 -9.36 -41.41
CA PRO A 300 52.59 -10.16 -42.04
C PRO A 300 52.86 -11.69 -42.16
N ASP A 301 51.78 -12.45 -42.39
CA ASP A 301 51.74 -13.92 -42.57
C ASP A 301 52.36 -14.43 -43.89
N TRP A 302 53.00 -15.61 -43.85
CA TRP A 302 53.14 -16.57 -44.97
C TRP A 302 53.12 -18.02 -44.45
N ASP A 303 52.53 -18.91 -45.25
CA ASP A 303 52.16 -20.32 -44.90
C ASP A 303 53.31 -21.33 -45.28
N PRO A 304 53.18 -22.69 -45.23
CA PRO A 304 54.26 -23.55 -44.74
C PRO A 304 54.98 -24.37 -45.84
N TYR A 305 56.10 -25.03 -45.49
CA TYR A 305 56.53 -26.41 -45.88
C TYR A 305 58.07 -26.65 -45.90
N TYR A 306 58.50 -27.80 -45.35
CA TYR A 306 59.70 -28.63 -45.63
C TYR A 306 61.18 -28.20 -45.38
N ARG A 307 61.84 -28.98 -44.48
CA ARG A 307 63.23 -29.57 -44.49
C ARG A 307 64.54 -28.73 -44.64
N VAL A 308 65.31 -28.64 -43.53
CA VAL A 308 66.63 -29.31 -43.20
C VAL A 308 67.55 -29.78 -44.37
N PRO A 309 68.93 -29.75 -44.32
CA PRO A 309 69.94 -28.92 -43.60
C PRO A 309 71.13 -28.38 -44.48
N GLY A 310 72.07 -27.60 -43.92
CA GLY A 310 73.42 -27.43 -44.53
C GLY A 310 74.37 -26.34 -43.94
N TYR A 311 75.53 -26.75 -43.44
CA TYR A 311 76.75 -25.94 -43.11
C TYR A 311 77.67 -25.84 -44.37
N PRO A 312 78.86 -25.15 -44.43
CA PRO A 312 79.58 -24.31 -43.44
C PRO A 312 80.29 -23.00 -43.97
N HIS A 313 81.01 -22.29 -43.06
CA HIS A 313 82.21 -21.40 -43.24
C HIS A 313 82.11 -20.12 -44.13
N TYR A 314 82.62 -18.95 -43.72
CA TYR A 314 84.05 -18.60 -43.53
C TYR A 314 84.26 -17.29 -42.73
N MET A 315 85.38 -17.16 -41.98
CA MET A 315 85.97 -15.86 -41.56
C MET A 315 87.12 -15.50 -42.51
N PRO A 316 87.63 -14.23 -42.57
CA PRO A 316 88.89 -13.88 -41.86
C PRO A 316 88.95 -12.36 -41.43
N PRO A 317 90.12 -11.70 -41.17
CA PRO A 317 90.80 -11.73 -39.87
C PRO A 317 91.36 -10.37 -39.35
N ASN A 318 92.01 -10.40 -38.17
CA ASN A 318 92.84 -9.36 -37.50
C ASN A 318 92.11 -8.08 -37.03
N GLY A 319 92.35 -7.49 -35.85
CA GLY A 319 93.47 -7.55 -34.89
C GLY A 319 94.08 -6.12 -34.79
N HIS A 320 94.15 -5.41 -33.66
CA HIS A 320 94.56 -5.81 -32.29
C HIS A 320 93.90 -4.95 -31.18
N TYR A 321 94.09 -5.38 -29.92
CA TYR A 321 93.61 -4.78 -28.66
C TYR A 321 94.39 -3.55 -28.16
N TYR A 322 93.72 -2.64 -27.43
CA TYR A 322 94.24 -1.94 -26.23
C TYR A 322 93.08 -1.36 -25.37
N PRO A 323 93.08 -1.51 -24.03
CA PRO A 323 91.98 -1.02 -23.15
C PRO A 323 92.34 0.20 -22.26
N PRO A 324 91.37 1.06 -21.90
CA PRO A 324 91.44 2.03 -20.80
C PRO A 324 90.47 1.71 -19.61
N PRO A 325 90.52 2.43 -18.46
CA PRO A 325 90.22 1.86 -17.12
C PRO A 325 88.79 2.07 -16.56
N PRO A 326 88.44 1.46 -15.39
CA PRO A 326 87.06 1.40 -14.88
C PRO A 326 86.70 2.44 -13.79
N MET A 327 85.46 2.95 -13.84
CA MET A 327 84.66 3.52 -12.74
C MET A 327 83.17 3.53 -13.15
N PRO A 328 82.19 3.70 -12.23
CA PRO A 328 81.96 2.95 -10.99
C PRO A 328 80.57 2.25 -11.00
N GLN A 329 80.36 1.25 -10.13
CA GLN A 329 79.09 0.52 -10.05
C GLN A 329 77.94 1.37 -9.49
N GLN A 330 76.83 1.48 -10.23
CA GLN A 330 75.53 1.88 -9.68
C GLN A 330 74.71 0.64 -9.32
N GLN A 331 74.13 0.64 -8.11
CA GLN A 331 73.29 -0.44 -7.60
C GLN A 331 71.88 -0.33 -8.20
N LEU A 332 71.29 -1.45 -8.61
CA LEU A 332 69.90 -1.53 -9.03
C LEU A 332 68.96 -1.56 -7.81
N PRO A 333 67.82 -0.84 -7.84
CA PRO A 333 66.85 -0.87 -6.74
C PRO A 333 66.09 -2.21 -6.67
N PRO A 334 65.62 -2.62 -5.48
CA PRO A 334 64.94 -3.90 -5.30
C PRO A 334 63.54 -3.93 -5.93
N ARG A 335 63.18 -5.10 -6.46
CA ARG A 335 61.91 -5.37 -7.16
C ARG A 335 60.75 -5.39 -6.17
N VAL A 336 59.89 -4.37 -6.20
CA VAL A 336 58.65 -4.32 -5.40
C VAL A 336 57.71 -5.42 -5.89
N VAL A 337 57.41 -6.40 -5.03
CA VAL A 337 56.33 -7.36 -5.25
C VAL A 337 55.02 -6.67 -4.86
N ALA A 338 54.15 -6.42 -5.84
CA ALA A 338 52.82 -5.91 -5.56
C ALA A 338 52.05 -6.95 -4.73
N GLN A 339 51.61 -6.57 -3.53
CA GLN A 339 50.72 -7.42 -2.73
C GLN A 339 49.38 -7.55 -3.47
N PRO A 340 48.73 -8.73 -3.44
CA PRO A 340 47.38 -8.86 -3.98
C PRO A 340 46.44 -7.91 -3.24
N PRO A 341 45.41 -7.35 -3.92
CA PRO A 341 44.45 -6.48 -3.26
C PRO A 341 43.77 -7.21 -2.09
N PRO A 342 43.43 -6.51 -1.00
CA PRO A 342 42.73 -7.12 0.12
C PRO A 342 41.40 -7.73 -0.37
N PRO A 343 40.95 -8.85 0.21
CA PRO A 343 39.67 -9.45 -0.16
C PRO A 343 38.53 -8.45 0.04
N PRO A 344 37.49 -8.47 -0.82
CA PRO A 344 36.34 -7.58 -0.67
C PRO A 344 35.69 -7.79 0.71
N PRO A 345 35.14 -6.72 1.33
CA PRO A 345 34.54 -6.83 2.65
C PRO A 345 33.36 -7.82 2.63
N PRO A 346 33.15 -8.59 3.72
CA PRO A 346 32.08 -9.58 3.79
C PRO A 346 30.70 -8.91 3.62
N ILE A 347 29.87 -9.48 2.75
CA ILE A 347 28.53 -8.97 2.46
C ILE A 347 27.66 -9.09 3.73
N LYS A 348 27.09 -7.98 4.18
CA LYS A 348 26.17 -7.95 5.31
C LYS A 348 24.73 -8.12 4.80
N TYR A 349 24.09 -9.21 5.20
CA TYR A 349 22.68 -9.49 4.92
C TYR A 349 21.73 -8.77 5.90
N PRO A 350 20.45 -8.54 5.54
CA PRO A 350 19.84 -8.84 4.24
C PRO A 350 20.17 -7.79 3.14
N ILE A 351 20.16 -8.23 1.88
CA ILE A 351 20.38 -7.41 0.67
C ILE A 351 19.18 -7.53 -0.30
N ASP A 352 19.20 -6.87 -1.46
CA ASP A 352 18.13 -7.08 -2.45
C ASP A 352 18.09 -8.55 -2.89
N ASP A 353 16.88 -9.10 -2.98
CA ASP A 353 16.64 -10.51 -3.17
C ASP A 353 17.20 -11.03 -4.52
N LEU A 354 17.32 -10.18 -5.55
CA LEU A 354 17.93 -10.52 -6.84
C LEU A 354 19.46 -10.36 -6.85
N ASP A 355 20.04 -9.62 -5.90
CA ASP A 355 21.49 -9.47 -5.70
C ASP A 355 22.12 -10.68 -4.97
N ILE A 356 21.30 -11.58 -4.44
CA ILE A 356 21.75 -12.85 -3.85
C ILE A 356 22.11 -13.82 -4.96
N GLU A 357 23.20 -14.57 -4.76
CA GLU A 357 23.64 -15.59 -5.71
C GLU A 357 22.54 -16.65 -5.95
N PRO A 358 22.18 -16.94 -7.22
CA PRO A 358 21.17 -17.95 -7.57
C PRO A 358 21.52 -19.32 -7.01
N VAL A 359 20.52 -20.01 -6.48
CA VAL A 359 20.71 -21.38 -5.97
C VAL A 359 20.74 -22.33 -7.18
N ARG A 360 21.78 -23.14 -7.30
CA ARG A 360 22.04 -24.02 -8.47
C ARG A 360 21.89 -25.52 -8.15
N ASP A 361 21.18 -25.84 -7.07
CA ASP A 361 20.91 -27.22 -6.62
C ASP A 361 19.67 -27.86 -7.28
N GLY A 362 18.92 -27.09 -8.07
CA GLY A 362 17.68 -27.52 -8.71
C GLY A 362 16.42 -27.32 -7.86
N THR A 363 16.53 -26.67 -6.69
CA THR A 363 15.36 -26.22 -5.93
C THR A 363 14.55 -25.20 -6.72
N HIS A 364 13.23 -25.35 -6.66
CA HIS A 364 12.27 -24.44 -7.28
C HIS A 364 11.09 -24.24 -6.34
N ARG A 365 10.33 -23.17 -6.57
CA ARG A 365 9.09 -22.88 -5.85
C ARG A 365 8.10 -24.04 -6.00
N PRO A 366 7.26 -24.34 -4.99
CA PRO A 366 6.16 -25.29 -5.13
C PRO A 366 5.23 -24.92 -6.29
N THR A 367 4.76 -25.94 -7.00
CA THR A 367 3.83 -25.81 -8.14
C THR A 367 2.54 -25.14 -7.70
N LEU A 368 2.13 -24.07 -8.40
CA LEU A 368 0.87 -23.38 -8.14
C LEU A 368 -0.33 -24.15 -8.70
N LYS A 369 -1.43 -24.15 -7.94
CA LYS A 369 -2.76 -24.53 -8.44
C LYS A 369 -3.46 -23.33 -9.05
N PHE A 370 -4.35 -23.58 -10.01
CA PHE A 370 -5.05 -22.55 -10.78
C PHE A 370 -6.55 -22.79 -10.84
N VAL A 371 -7.33 -21.71 -10.78
CA VAL A 371 -8.80 -21.75 -10.98
C VAL A 371 -9.22 -21.49 -12.43
N THR A 372 -8.29 -21.10 -13.30
CA THR A 372 -8.58 -20.78 -14.72
C THR A 372 -7.99 -21.84 -15.65
N LYS A 373 -8.73 -22.17 -16.72
CA LYS A 373 -8.27 -23.15 -17.72
C LYS A 373 -7.05 -22.69 -18.51
N LYS A 374 -6.85 -21.36 -18.67
CA LYS A 374 -5.73 -20.81 -19.45
C LYS A 374 -4.37 -20.93 -18.75
N GLN A 375 -4.33 -20.96 -17.41
CA GLN A 375 -3.09 -21.14 -16.64
C GLN A 375 -2.80 -22.62 -16.32
N CYS A 376 -3.82 -23.50 -16.36
CA CYS A 376 -3.67 -24.90 -16.01
C CYS A 376 -3.19 -25.76 -17.18
N SER A 377 -1.89 -26.04 -17.22
CA SER A 377 -1.25 -26.92 -18.23
C SER A 377 -1.32 -28.42 -17.90
N ASP A 378 -1.50 -28.81 -16.64
CA ASP A 378 -1.54 -30.22 -16.20
C ASP A 378 -3.00 -30.70 -16.01
N PRO A 379 -3.45 -31.75 -16.72
CA PRO A 379 -4.76 -32.37 -16.51
C PRO A 379 -5.04 -32.80 -15.07
N LYS A 380 -4.03 -33.14 -14.26
CA LYS A 380 -4.19 -33.56 -12.86
C LYS A 380 -4.61 -32.43 -11.92
N LEU A 381 -4.32 -31.18 -12.28
CA LEU A 381 -4.67 -29.98 -11.50
C LEU A 381 -6.03 -29.39 -11.93
N SER A 382 -6.78 -30.08 -12.79
CA SER A 382 -8.02 -29.56 -13.38
C SER A 382 -9.24 -29.53 -12.45
N SER A 383 -9.16 -30.18 -11.28
CA SER A 383 -10.26 -30.27 -10.28
C SER A 383 -10.74 -28.92 -9.75
N HIS A 384 -9.90 -27.89 -9.80
CA HIS A 384 -10.23 -26.55 -9.29
C HIS A 384 -10.61 -25.54 -10.40
N ILE A 385 -10.67 -25.97 -11.67
CA ILE A 385 -10.98 -25.07 -12.79
C ILE A 385 -12.46 -24.69 -12.75
N ILE A 386 -12.72 -23.39 -12.69
CA ILE A 386 -14.06 -22.82 -12.81
C ILE A 386 -14.39 -22.66 -14.31
N PRO A 387 -15.47 -23.26 -14.84
CA PRO A 387 -15.84 -23.14 -16.25
C PRO A 387 -16.04 -21.68 -16.67
N GLY A 388 -15.46 -21.31 -17.82
CA GLY A 388 -15.63 -19.97 -18.41
C GLY A 388 -14.89 -18.80 -17.74
N LEU A 389 -14.20 -19.02 -16.61
CA LEU A 389 -13.57 -17.93 -15.84
C LEU A 389 -12.35 -17.32 -16.57
N LYS A 390 -12.36 -16.00 -16.75
CA LYS A 390 -11.24 -15.19 -17.28
C LYS A 390 -10.18 -14.93 -16.19
N LEU A 391 -8.94 -14.64 -16.60
CA LEU A 391 -7.81 -14.38 -15.70
C LEU A 391 -8.08 -13.17 -14.79
N GLU A 392 -8.51 -12.06 -15.39
CA GLU A 392 -8.75 -10.79 -14.68
C GLU A 392 -9.89 -10.86 -13.67
N THR A 393 -10.86 -11.73 -13.89
CA THR A 393 -12.03 -11.93 -13.02
C THR A 393 -11.66 -12.60 -11.68
N VAL A 394 -10.56 -13.35 -11.59
CA VAL A 394 -10.13 -13.97 -10.31
C VAL A 394 -9.88 -12.91 -9.24
N GLY A 395 -9.20 -11.82 -9.60
CA GLY A 395 -8.98 -10.69 -8.71
C GLY A 395 -10.29 -10.02 -8.29
N LEU A 396 -11.21 -9.81 -9.24
CA LEU A 396 -12.52 -9.21 -8.96
C LEU A 396 -13.34 -10.03 -7.96
N LEU A 397 -13.37 -11.36 -8.11
CA LEU A 397 -14.07 -12.26 -7.19
C LEU A 397 -13.47 -12.21 -5.78
N LEU A 398 -12.13 -12.23 -5.66
CA LEU A 398 -11.44 -12.16 -4.37
C LEU A 398 -11.66 -10.81 -3.67
N GLU A 399 -11.52 -9.69 -4.39
CA GLU A 399 -11.76 -8.34 -3.87
C GLU A 399 -13.22 -8.13 -3.44
N THR A 400 -14.16 -8.64 -4.22
CA THR A 400 -15.61 -8.56 -3.94
C THR A 400 -15.98 -9.40 -2.72
N TRP A 401 -15.58 -10.68 -2.68
CA TRP A 401 -15.80 -11.56 -1.54
C TRP A 401 -15.21 -10.99 -0.24
N ASN A 402 -13.98 -10.46 -0.31
CA ASN A 402 -13.32 -9.82 0.83
C ASN A 402 -14.08 -8.57 1.29
N THR A 403 -14.51 -7.70 0.37
CA THR A 403 -15.32 -6.52 0.69
C THR A 403 -16.62 -6.92 1.40
N LEU A 404 -17.37 -7.88 0.85
CA LEU A 404 -18.64 -8.32 1.44
C LEU A 404 -18.46 -8.91 2.86
N ASN A 405 -17.40 -9.69 3.10
CA ASN A 405 -17.14 -10.29 4.41
C ASN A 405 -16.53 -9.30 5.43
N VAL A 406 -15.65 -8.38 5.02
CA VAL A 406 -15.12 -7.33 5.92
C VAL A 406 -16.22 -6.37 6.37
N TYR A 407 -17.13 -5.99 5.47
CA TYR A 407 -18.21 -5.06 5.76
C TYR A 407 -19.56 -5.74 6.05
N CYS A 408 -19.56 -7.04 6.37
CA CYS A 408 -20.76 -7.85 6.66
C CYS A 408 -21.67 -7.19 7.73
N GLN A 409 -21.06 -6.62 8.78
CA GLN A 409 -21.76 -5.90 9.86
C GLN A 409 -22.46 -4.61 9.39
N VAL A 410 -21.93 -3.94 8.36
CA VAL A 410 -22.53 -2.75 7.74
C VAL A 410 -23.65 -3.16 6.79
N LEU A 411 -23.41 -4.21 6.01
CA LEU A 411 -24.31 -4.74 5.00
C LEU A 411 -25.48 -5.55 5.59
N LYS A 412 -25.37 -6.00 6.86
CA LYS A 412 -26.31 -6.95 7.48
C LYS A 412 -26.40 -8.24 6.68
N LEU A 413 -25.22 -8.82 6.44
CA LEU A 413 -25.03 -10.11 5.80
C LEU A 413 -24.37 -11.06 6.80
N ASP A 414 -24.78 -12.33 6.79
CA ASP A 414 -23.94 -13.40 7.31
C ASP A 414 -22.61 -13.44 6.53
N SER A 415 -21.53 -13.88 7.18
CA SER A 415 -20.32 -14.28 6.45
C SER A 415 -20.57 -15.54 5.62
N PHE A 416 -19.67 -15.78 4.66
CA PHE A 416 -19.74 -16.95 3.78
C PHE A 416 -18.36 -17.30 3.21
N THR A 417 -18.16 -18.59 2.93
CA THR A 417 -16.90 -19.09 2.38
C THR A 417 -16.67 -18.56 0.95
N PHE A 418 -15.40 -18.48 0.53
CA PHE A 418 -15.07 -18.12 -0.85
C PHE A 418 -15.60 -19.14 -1.87
N ASP A 419 -15.60 -20.43 -1.50
CA ASP A 419 -16.10 -21.51 -2.36
C ASP A 419 -17.62 -21.44 -2.57
N ASP A 420 -18.39 -21.12 -1.52
CA ASP A 420 -19.84 -20.96 -1.61
C ASP A 420 -20.23 -19.68 -2.35
N PHE A 421 -19.43 -18.60 -2.24
CA PHE A 421 -19.59 -17.39 -3.06
C PHE A 421 -19.33 -17.66 -4.54
N VAL A 422 -18.23 -18.33 -4.88
CA VAL A 422 -17.94 -18.69 -6.28
C VAL A 422 -19.03 -19.60 -6.85
N GLU A 423 -19.51 -20.56 -6.08
CA GLU A 423 -20.63 -21.43 -6.49
C GLU A 423 -21.94 -20.65 -6.66
N ALA A 424 -22.23 -19.67 -5.79
CA ALA A 424 -23.37 -18.76 -5.97
C ALA A 424 -23.26 -17.89 -7.24
N MET A 425 -22.07 -17.39 -7.55
CA MET A 425 -21.82 -16.59 -8.75
C MET A 425 -21.90 -17.41 -10.05
N ALA A 426 -21.60 -18.72 -9.98
CA ALA A 426 -21.75 -19.67 -11.09
C ALA A 426 -23.15 -20.30 -11.19
N PHE A 427 -23.96 -20.23 -10.13
CA PHE A 427 -25.26 -20.89 -10.06
C PHE A 427 -26.28 -20.24 -11.02
N SER A 428 -27.01 -21.07 -11.76
CA SER A 428 -28.11 -20.66 -12.63
C SER A 428 -29.18 -21.75 -12.60
N SER A 429 -30.42 -21.36 -12.31
CA SER A 429 -31.58 -22.25 -12.29
C SER A 429 -32.86 -21.46 -12.56
N PRO A 430 -33.79 -21.97 -13.39
CA PRO A 430 -35.11 -21.39 -13.55
C PRO A 430 -36.08 -21.82 -12.42
N GLU A 431 -35.71 -22.78 -11.58
CA GLU A 431 -36.60 -23.37 -10.56
C GLU A 431 -36.31 -22.88 -9.12
N ALA A 432 -35.11 -22.34 -8.86
CA ALA A 432 -34.66 -21.93 -7.54
C ALA A 432 -33.75 -20.69 -7.60
N ASP A 433 -33.99 -19.70 -6.73
CA ASP A 433 -33.13 -18.53 -6.56
C ASP A 433 -32.04 -18.82 -5.50
N CYS A 434 -30.79 -18.39 -5.71
CA CYS A 434 -29.73 -18.51 -4.71
C CYS A 434 -29.79 -17.34 -3.70
N GLU A 435 -30.06 -17.63 -2.43
CA GLU A 435 -30.23 -16.61 -1.39
C GLU A 435 -28.96 -15.78 -1.17
N LEU A 436 -27.79 -16.41 -1.15
CA LEU A 436 -26.49 -15.72 -1.04
C LEU A 436 -26.28 -14.71 -2.18
N PHE A 437 -26.59 -15.12 -3.40
CA PHE A 437 -26.45 -14.28 -4.59
C PHE A 437 -27.38 -13.05 -4.51
N VAL A 438 -28.68 -13.27 -4.25
CA VAL A 438 -29.68 -12.20 -4.20
C VAL A 438 -29.44 -11.24 -3.03
N GLU A 439 -29.15 -11.77 -1.83
CA GLU A 439 -28.93 -10.95 -0.63
C GLU A 439 -27.66 -10.12 -0.73
N ALA A 440 -26.57 -10.65 -1.30
CA ALA A 440 -25.34 -9.89 -1.50
C ALA A 440 -25.57 -8.64 -2.39
N HIS A 441 -26.27 -8.78 -3.51
CA HIS A 441 -26.61 -7.65 -4.38
C HIS A 441 -27.57 -6.68 -3.68
N CYS A 442 -28.66 -7.18 -3.08
CA CYS A 442 -29.65 -6.34 -2.41
C CYS A 442 -29.06 -5.55 -1.22
N ALA A 443 -28.19 -6.17 -0.42
CA ALA A 443 -27.55 -5.54 0.73
C ALA A 443 -26.65 -4.37 0.32
N VAL A 444 -25.84 -4.55 -0.74
CA VAL A 444 -24.95 -3.50 -1.26
C VAL A 444 -25.77 -2.36 -1.90
N LEU A 445 -26.75 -2.70 -2.76
CA LEU A 445 -27.63 -1.71 -3.40
C LEU A 445 -28.33 -0.82 -2.37
N LYS A 446 -28.86 -1.39 -1.28
CA LYS A 446 -29.54 -0.62 -0.21
C LYS A 446 -28.67 0.45 0.45
N GLN A 447 -27.35 0.37 0.39
CA GLN A 447 -26.43 1.37 0.94
C GLN A 447 -26.19 2.56 -0.01
N LEU A 448 -26.48 2.41 -1.31
CA LEU A 448 -26.24 3.46 -2.31
C LEU A 448 -27.29 4.58 -2.25
N VAL A 449 -28.52 4.24 -1.84
CA VAL A 449 -29.64 5.18 -1.68
C VAL A 449 -30.41 4.81 -0.41
N ASN A 450 -30.68 5.78 0.45
CA ASN A 450 -31.43 5.56 1.68
C ASN A 450 -32.89 5.19 1.38
N ALA A 451 -33.58 4.59 2.38
CA ALA A 451 -35.02 4.36 2.27
C ALA A 451 -35.78 5.70 2.30
N GLU A 452 -36.98 5.76 1.72
CA GLU A 452 -37.82 6.96 1.71
C GLU A 452 -38.06 7.54 3.12
N ASN A 453 -38.19 6.67 4.13
CA ASN A 453 -38.37 7.03 5.53
C ASN A 453 -37.07 7.42 6.28
N ASP A 454 -35.90 7.36 5.64
CA ASP A 454 -34.59 7.66 6.23
C ASP A 454 -33.87 8.76 5.43
N ASN A 455 -33.70 9.93 6.05
CA ASN A 455 -33.12 11.13 5.44
C ASN A 455 -33.72 11.49 4.05
N GLY A 456 -35.01 11.19 3.84
CA GLY A 456 -35.75 11.53 2.62
C GLY A 456 -35.25 10.83 1.36
N GLY A 457 -34.76 9.59 1.46
CA GLY A 457 -34.30 8.82 0.29
C GLY A 457 -32.99 9.33 -0.33
N ALA A 458 -32.17 10.07 0.43
CA ALA A 458 -30.94 10.66 -0.09
C ALA A 458 -29.96 9.64 -0.70
N ILE A 459 -29.47 9.95 -1.90
CA ILE A 459 -28.40 9.22 -2.60
C ILE A 459 -27.08 9.41 -1.84
N GLN A 460 -26.37 8.32 -1.56
CA GLN A 460 -25.13 8.31 -0.77
C GLN A 460 -23.84 8.35 -1.59
N ILE A 461 -23.96 8.20 -2.91
CA ILE A 461 -22.86 8.15 -3.88
C ILE A 461 -22.89 9.33 -4.85
N SER A 462 -21.77 9.61 -5.49
CA SER A 462 -21.77 10.47 -6.68
C SER A 462 -22.25 9.64 -7.88
N LEU A 463 -23.12 10.23 -8.69
CA LEU A 463 -23.53 9.72 -9.99
C LEU A 463 -23.19 10.78 -11.05
N PRO A 464 -22.95 10.40 -12.33
CA PRO A 464 -23.02 11.35 -13.43
C PRO A 464 -24.49 11.74 -13.68
N ASP A 465 -24.69 12.77 -14.49
CA ASP A 465 -25.98 13.05 -15.11
C ASP A 465 -26.33 11.91 -16.08
N LEU A 466 -27.61 11.74 -16.42
CA LEU A 466 -28.02 10.70 -17.37
C LEU A 466 -27.48 11.07 -18.77
N PRO A 467 -27.09 10.09 -19.60
CA PRO A 467 -26.86 10.36 -21.02
C PRO A 467 -28.21 10.73 -21.64
N ASP A 468 -28.39 12.01 -22.00
CA ASP A 468 -29.62 12.44 -22.67
C ASP A 468 -29.57 11.96 -24.13
N PRO A 469 -30.55 11.18 -24.61
CA PRO A 469 -30.56 10.71 -25.99
C PRO A 469 -30.87 11.82 -27.00
N ASP A 470 -31.39 12.97 -26.53
CA ASP A 470 -31.88 14.05 -27.36
C ASP A 470 -30.87 15.22 -27.52
N GLU A 471 -29.81 15.30 -26.70
CA GLU A 471 -28.78 16.37 -26.77
C GLU A 471 -27.93 16.35 -28.08
N GLU A 472 -27.93 15.25 -28.84
CA GLU A 472 -27.20 15.13 -30.13
C GLU A 472 -28.08 15.43 -31.38
N GLU A 473 -29.37 15.73 -31.20
CA GLU A 473 -30.27 16.14 -32.29
C GLU A 473 -30.43 17.68 -32.38
N GLU A 474 -30.33 18.42 -31.27
CA GLU A 474 -30.46 19.90 -31.29
C GLU A 474 -29.27 20.63 -31.97
N ASP A 475 -28.07 20.05 -31.95
CA ASP A 475 -26.83 20.64 -32.53
C ASP A 475 -26.80 20.65 -34.09
N LYS A 476 -27.88 20.24 -34.78
CA LYS A 476 -27.93 20.14 -36.26
C LYS A 476 -28.84 21.15 -36.96
N ASP A 477 -29.77 21.80 -36.25
CA ASP A 477 -30.77 22.69 -36.86
C ASP A 477 -30.41 24.20 -36.81
N ASP A 478 -29.35 24.59 -36.10
CA ASP A 478 -29.00 26.01 -35.83
C ASP A 478 -27.88 26.62 -36.72
N GLU A 479 -27.31 25.89 -37.70
CA GLU A 479 -26.25 26.43 -38.61
C GLU A 479 -26.73 26.89 -40.02
N GLU A 480 -28.04 27.00 -40.27
CA GLU A 480 -28.56 27.70 -41.46
C GLU A 480 -29.36 28.98 -41.10
N VAL A 481 -28.69 30.15 -41.01
CA VAL A 481 -29.18 31.48 -41.47
C VAL A 481 -28.16 32.62 -41.20
N GLU A 482 -27.94 33.48 -42.21
CA GLU A 482 -27.11 34.71 -42.23
C GLU A 482 -25.56 34.53 -42.13
N GLU A 483 -24.71 35.33 -42.80
CA GLU A 483 -24.89 36.62 -43.47
C GLU A 483 -23.98 36.75 -44.74
N SER A 484 -24.45 37.45 -45.78
CA SER A 484 -23.83 37.50 -47.11
C SER A 484 -22.73 38.58 -47.30
N LYS A 485 -21.63 38.28 -48.04
CA LYS A 485 -20.71 39.30 -48.63
C LYS A 485 -20.28 38.96 -50.08
N PRO A 486 -19.99 39.96 -50.95
CA PRO A 486 -20.01 39.81 -52.41
C PRO A 486 -18.71 39.29 -53.05
N PRO A 487 -18.76 38.78 -54.31
CA PRO A 487 -17.63 38.12 -54.96
C PRO A 487 -16.62 39.09 -55.61
N THR A 488 -15.37 38.66 -55.74
CA THR A 488 -14.29 39.32 -56.52
C THR A 488 -13.44 38.20 -57.16
N PRO A 489 -12.95 38.34 -58.41
CA PRO A 489 -12.92 37.20 -59.33
C PRO A 489 -11.63 36.35 -59.34
N THR A 490 -11.79 35.18 -59.97
CA THR A 490 -10.83 34.09 -60.19
C THR A 490 -9.52 34.53 -60.88
N PRO A 491 -8.35 34.07 -60.40
CA PRO A 491 -7.12 34.04 -61.18
C PRO A 491 -7.11 32.86 -62.19
N GLU A 492 -6.61 33.09 -63.40
CA GLU A 492 -6.40 32.02 -64.40
C GLU A 492 -5.25 31.06 -64.02
N PRO A 493 -5.27 29.79 -64.50
CA PRO A 493 -4.29 28.78 -64.10
C PRO A 493 -2.96 28.87 -64.87
N GLU A 494 -1.84 28.74 -64.15
CA GLU A 494 -0.53 28.51 -64.76
C GLU A 494 -0.37 27.05 -65.24
N TYR A 495 0.04 26.87 -66.50
CA TYR A 495 0.24 25.56 -67.13
C TYR A 495 1.68 25.04 -66.90
N PRO A 496 1.88 23.82 -66.36
CA PRO A 496 3.17 23.16 -66.38
C PRO A 496 3.52 22.64 -67.79
N ALA A 497 4.74 22.89 -68.24
CA ALA A 497 5.18 22.51 -69.57
C ALA A 497 5.44 20.99 -69.73
N LYS A 498 4.75 20.39 -70.71
CA LYS A 498 5.15 19.24 -71.55
C LYS A 498 6.20 18.25 -70.98
N ARG A 499 5.75 17.03 -70.62
CA ARG A 499 6.59 15.82 -70.74
C ARG A 499 5.82 14.58 -71.25
N THR A 500 6.13 14.23 -72.49
CA THR A 500 6.14 12.89 -73.13
C THR A 500 5.08 11.82 -72.79
N ARG A 501 4.29 11.48 -73.81
CA ARG A 501 3.46 10.27 -73.97
C ARG A 501 4.21 8.96 -73.61
N SER A 502 3.85 8.29 -72.51
CA SER A 502 4.00 6.82 -72.35
C SER A 502 3.29 6.16 -71.15
N SER A 503 2.25 6.76 -70.55
CA SER A 503 1.49 6.15 -69.43
C SER A 503 -0.04 6.16 -69.58
N LEU A 504 -0.57 6.45 -70.78
CA LEU A 504 -1.99 6.25 -71.10
C LEU A 504 -2.28 4.75 -71.33
N ASN A 505 -2.40 3.97 -70.25
CA ASN A 505 -3.13 2.68 -70.24
C ASN A 505 -3.34 2.10 -68.82
N LYS A 506 -3.96 2.86 -67.91
CA LYS A 506 -4.72 2.32 -66.76
C LYS A 506 -5.51 3.42 -66.02
N VAL A 507 -6.68 3.76 -66.56
CA VAL A 507 -7.77 4.36 -65.78
C VAL A 507 -9.04 3.67 -66.24
N GLN A 508 -9.41 2.58 -65.55
CA GLN A 508 -10.76 2.02 -65.68
C GLN A 508 -11.69 2.86 -64.82
N PHE A 509 -12.96 2.92 -65.24
CA PHE A 509 -14.03 3.64 -64.56
C PHE A 509 -14.07 3.29 -63.06
N ALA A 510 -13.94 4.32 -62.22
CA ALA A 510 -14.42 4.25 -60.84
C ALA A 510 -15.87 4.74 -60.86
N GLU A 511 -16.78 3.93 -60.33
CA GLU A 511 -18.12 4.39 -59.96
C GLU A 511 -18.00 5.40 -58.80
N PRO A 512 -18.93 6.34 -58.63
CA PRO A 512 -18.92 7.23 -57.48
C PRO A 512 -19.06 6.38 -56.20
N GLU A 513 -18.12 6.53 -55.27
CA GLU A 513 -18.27 5.98 -53.93
C GLU A 513 -19.52 6.61 -53.28
N PRO A 514 -20.35 5.82 -52.58
CA PRO A 514 -21.45 6.39 -51.81
C PRO A 514 -20.87 7.32 -50.74
N GLU A 515 -21.53 8.46 -50.53
CA GLU A 515 -21.20 9.38 -49.45
C GLU A 515 -21.28 8.63 -48.10
N PRO A 516 -20.34 8.84 -47.17
CA PRO A 516 -20.39 8.19 -45.88
C PRO A 516 -21.63 8.68 -45.13
N GLU A 517 -22.54 7.76 -44.79
CA GLU A 517 -23.62 8.04 -43.85
C GLU A 517 -23.01 8.55 -42.53
N PRO A 518 -23.63 9.53 -41.86
CA PRO A 518 -23.14 10.00 -40.57
C PRO A 518 -23.13 8.84 -39.57
N ASP A 519 -22.04 8.70 -38.81
CA ASP A 519 -21.91 7.72 -37.73
C ASP A 519 -22.94 8.01 -36.63
N VAL A 520 -24.15 7.48 -36.76
CA VAL A 520 -25.14 7.46 -35.68
C VAL A 520 -24.58 6.56 -34.58
N PRO A 521 -24.39 7.04 -33.34
CA PRO A 521 -23.87 6.19 -32.27
C PRO A 521 -24.83 5.02 -32.00
N MET A 522 -24.41 3.82 -32.38
CA MET A 522 -25.22 2.63 -32.27
C MET A 522 -25.53 2.34 -30.81
N VAL A 523 -26.79 2.50 -30.41
CA VAL A 523 -27.24 2.24 -29.05
C VAL A 523 -27.23 0.72 -28.81
N ASP A 524 -26.21 0.22 -28.10
CA ASP A 524 -25.98 -1.22 -27.89
C ASP A 524 -27.05 -1.95 -27.05
N HIS A 525 -27.96 -1.22 -26.40
CA HIS A 525 -28.89 -1.78 -25.40
C HIS A 525 -30.16 -0.95 -25.17
N ARG A 526 -31.25 -1.59 -24.71
CA ARG A 526 -32.57 -0.99 -24.46
C ARG A 526 -32.79 -0.53 -23.01
N ALA A 527 -31.71 -0.24 -22.28
CA ALA A 527 -31.75 -0.02 -20.83
C ALA A 527 -32.68 1.14 -20.40
N ALA A 528 -32.70 2.25 -21.15
CA ALA A 528 -33.55 3.41 -20.87
C ALA A 528 -35.05 3.07 -20.95
N GLU A 529 -35.44 2.24 -21.93
CA GLU A 529 -36.84 1.85 -22.18
C GLU A 529 -37.47 1.03 -21.03
N MET A 530 -36.65 0.47 -20.13
CA MET A 530 -37.12 -0.41 -19.04
C MET A 530 -37.77 0.35 -17.86
N PHE A 531 -37.77 1.70 -17.86
CA PHE A 531 -38.17 2.54 -16.72
C PHE A 531 -39.47 3.33 -16.92
N VAL A 532 -40.52 2.67 -17.41
CA VAL A 532 -41.81 3.30 -17.75
C VAL A 532 -42.59 3.83 -16.52
N GLU A 533 -42.55 3.14 -15.37
CA GLU A 533 -43.35 3.54 -14.19
C GLU A 533 -42.65 4.56 -13.27
N TYR A 534 -41.43 4.25 -12.85
CA TYR A 534 -40.57 5.10 -12.01
C TYR A 534 -39.12 4.62 -12.08
N GLY A 535 -38.19 5.58 -11.93
CA GLY A 535 -36.76 5.33 -12.06
C GLY A 535 -36.17 4.41 -10.98
N TRP A 536 -34.97 3.89 -11.25
CA TRP A 536 -34.26 2.97 -10.36
C TRP A 536 -34.01 3.54 -8.96
N VAL A 537 -33.78 4.84 -8.84
CA VAL A 537 -33.57 5.53 -7.55
C VAL A 537 -34.83 5.43 -6.68
N GLU A 538 -36.01 5.73 -7.23
CA GLU A 538 -37.27 5.62 -6.51
C GLU A 538 -37.58 4.18 -6.09
N ARG A 539 -37.32 3.22 -6.98
CA ARG A 539 -37.46 1.78 -6.70
C ARG A 539 -36.63 1.37 -5.49
N LEU A 540 -35.39 1.85 -5.43
CA LEU A 540 -34.48 1.60 -4.32
C LEU A 540 -34.88 2.36 -3.04
N GLN A 541 -35.43 3.58 -3.13
CA GLN A 541 -35.99 4.31 -1.98
C GLN A 541 -37.21 3.60 -1.37
N LYS A 542 -38.13 3.11 -2.21
CA LYS A 542 -39.33 2.34 -1.85
C LYS A 542 -39.01 0.93 -1.33
N ARG A 543 -37.75 0.47 -1.51
CA ARG A 543 -37.26 -0.89 -1.22
C ARG A 543 -38.03 -1.98 -1.98
N ASP A 544 -38.40 -1.68 -3.22
CA ASP A 544 -39.10 -2.59 -4.13
C ASP A 544 -38.10 -3.45 -4.93
N LEU A 545 -37.62 -4.51 -4.28
CA LEU A 545 -36.52 -5.36 -4.75
C LEU A 545 -36.94 -6.78 -5.14
N ARG A 546 -38.20 -7.17 -4.92
CA ARG A 546 -38.69 -8.51 -5.26
C ARG A 546 -38.95 -8.67 -6.76
N ASP A 547 -39.04 -9.92 -7.19
CA ASP A 547 -39.60 -10.33 -8.49
C ASP A 547 -38.99 -9.62 -9.72
N GLY A 548 -37.66 -9.41 -9.71
CA GLY A 548 -36.92 -8.70 -10.77
C GLY A 548 -36.55 -7.24 -10.41
N GLY A 549 -36.99 -6.75 -9.25
CA GLY A 549 -36.83 -5.35 -8.85
C GLY A 549 -35.39 -4.93 -8.59
N TRP A 550 -34.54 -5.80 -8.01
CA TRP A 550 -33.13 -5.47 -7.77
C TRP A 550 -32.30 -5.57 -9.06
N GLU A 551 -32.64 -6.49 -9.96
CA GLU A 551 -32.04 -6.62 -11.30
C GLU A 551 -32.35 -5.37 -12.13
N LEU A 552 -33.58 -4.86 -12.06
CA LEU A 552 -33.95 -3.60 -12.70
C LEU A 552 -33.25 -2.39 -12.07
N VAL A 553 -32.99 -2.40 -10.76
CA VAL A 553 -32.11 -1.40 -10.11
C VAL A 553 -30.68 -1.49 -10.65
N MET A 554 -30.13 -2.69 -10.86
CA MET A 554 -28.81 -2.88 -11.47
C MET A 554 -28.74 -2.28 -12.88
N VAL A 555 -29.75 -2.54 -13.73
CA VAL A 555 -29.81 -1.97 -15.09
C VAL A 555 -29.78 -0.45 -15.05
N GLY A 556 -30.63 0.19 -14.24
CA GLY A 556 -30.74 1.64 -14.20
C GLY A 556 -29.49 2.32 -13.64
N LEU A 557 -28.88 1.71 -12.61
CA LEU A 557 -27.61 2.17 -12.05
C LEU A 557 -26.47 2.03 -13.07
N LEU A 558 -26.34 0.89 -13.75
CA LEU A 558 -25.30 0.68 -14.77
C LEU A 558 -25.49 1.61 -15.97
N HIS A 559 -26.73 1.85 -16.40
CA HIS A 559 -27.03 2.79 -17.48
C HIS A 559 -26.64 4.22 -17.11
N GLN A 560 -26.98 4.68 -15.89
CA GLN A 560 -26.51 5.98 -15.44
C GLN A 560 -24.98 6.03 -15.33
N LEU A 561 -24.33 4.98 -14.81
CA LEU A 561 -22.87 4.92 -14.72
C LEU A 561 -22.15 4.89 -16.08
N SER A 562 -22.81 4.53 -17.19
CA SER A 562 -22.17 4.52 -18.50
C SER A 562 -21.71 5.92 -18.95
N GLY A 563 -22.32 7.00 -18.43
CA GLY A 563 -21.84 8.38 -18.58
C GLY A 563 -20.47 8.67 -17.94
N ARG A 564 -19.82 7.72 -17.26
CA ARG A 564 -18.44 7.84 -16.74
C ARG A 564 -17.42 7.16 -17.67
N PRO A 565 -16.54 7.91 -18.38
CA PRO A 565 -15.61 7.36 -19.38
C PRO A 565 -14.69 6.21 -18.96
N ARG A 566 -14.50 5.99 -17.64
CA ARG A 566 -13.69 4.87 -17.11
C ARG A 566 -14.44 3.55 -17.03
N VAL A 567 -15.77 3.58 -16.93
CA VAL A 567 -16.61 2.39 -16.74
C VAL A 567 -17.63 2.20 -17.86
N THR A 568 -17.83 3.18 -18.76
CA THR A 568 -18.70 3.11 -19.95
C THR A 568 -18.61 1.76 -20.66
N ARG A 569 -17.40 1.34 -21.07
CA ARG A 569 -17.20 0.08 -21.81
C ARG A 569 -17.73 -1.15 -21.06
N ILE A 570 -17.50 -1.22 -19.75
CA ILE A 570 -17.90 -2.36 -18.90
C ILE A 570 -19.42 -2.30 -18.64
N CYS A 571 -19.95 -1.11 -18.38
CA CYS A 571 -21.39 -0.91 -18.20
C CYS A 571 -22.16 -1.33 -19.46
N ASN A 572 -21.72 -0.89 -20.64
CA ASN A 572 -22.35 -1.26 -21.92
C ASN A 572 -22.20 -2.76 -22.22
N GLU A 573 -21.05 -3.38 -21.94
CA GLU A 573 -20.84 -4.84 -22.08
C GLU A 573 -21.87 -5.61 -21.22
N ILE A 574 -22.08 -5.23 -19.96
CA ILE A 574 -23.08 -5.85 -19.07
C ILE A 574 -24.53 -5.53 -19.53
N LEU A 575 -24.82 -4.29 -19.91
CA LEU A 575 -26.15 -3.84 -20.31
C LEU A 575 -26.61 -4.46 -21.63
N SER A 576 -25.69 -4.71 -22.58
CA SER A 576 -25.97 -5.44 -23.81
C SER A 576 -26.52 -6.85 -23.56
N HIS A 577 -26.19 -7.45 -22.41
CA HIS A 577 -26.75 -8.73 -21.98
C HIS A 577 -28.04 -8.57 -21.15
N LEU A 578 -28.15 -7.54 -20.29
CA LEU A 578 -29.32 -7.35 -19.41
C LEU A 578 -30.54 -6.77 -20.13
N ALA A 579 -30.32 -5.91 -21.12
CA ALA A 579 -31.33 -5.21 -21.90
C ALA A 579 -31.00 -5.30 -23.41
N PRO A 580 -30.94 -6.52 -23.98
CA PRO A 580 -30.50 -6.70 -25.36
C PRO A 580 -31.53 -6.17 -26.35
N LEU A 581 -31.07 -5.82 -27.56
CA LEU A 581 -31.91 -5.25 -28.62
C LEU A 581 -33.00 -6.22 -29.13
N ASP A 582 -32.80 -7.54 -28.99
CA ASP A 582 -33.68 -8.60 -29.50
C ASP A 582 -34.79 -9.04 -28.51
N ALA A 583 -34.80 -8.50 -27.29
CA ALA A 583 -35.80 -8.81 -26.27
C ALA A 583 -36.69 -7.60 -25.92
N GLU A 584 -37.85 -7.86 -25.31
CA GLU A 584 -38.73 -6.82 -24.78
C GLU A 584 -38.10 -6.17 -23.52
N PRO A 585 -38.16 -4.84 -23.34
CA PRO A 585 -37.52 -4.12 -22.23
C PRO A 585 -38.34 -4.24 -20.93
N THR A 586 -38.42 -5.45 -20.36
CA THR A 586 -39.25 -5.76 -19.19
C THR A 586 -38.45 -6.19 -17.96
N ILE A 587 -39.03 -6.03 -16.78
CA ILE A 587 -38.49 -6.53 -15.51
C ILE A 587 -38.19 -8.03 -15.52
N ASN A 588 -39.02 -8.83 -16.23
CA ASN A 588 -38.79 -10.26 -16.40
C ASN A 588 -37.58 -10.55 -17.29
N THR A 589 -37.34 -9.73 -18.33
CA THR A 589 -36.15 -9.81 -19.18
C THR A 589 -34.90 -9.59 -18.34
N ALA A 590 -34.84 -8.52 -17.54
CA ALA A 590 -33.71 -8.25 -16.64
C ALA A 590 -33.44 -9.43 -15.68
N ARG A 591 -34.50 -9.98 -15.06
CA ARG A 591 -34.41 -11.15 -14.15
C ARG A 591 -33.85 -12.39 -14.85
N ILE A 592 -34.38 -12.74 -16.01
CA ILE A 592 -33.93 -13.92 -16.77
C ILE A 592 -32.48 -13.72 -17.23
N GLN A 593 -32.16 -12.57 -17.79
CA GLN A 593 -30.82 -12.29 -18.31
C GLN A 593 -29.75 -12.26 -17.20
N TYR A 594 -30.04 -11.72 -16.02
CA TYR A 594 -29.11 -11.80 -14.88
C TYR A 594 -28.91 -13.25 -14.42
N SER A 595 -29.96 -14.07 -14.47
CA SER A 595 -29.93 -15.51 -14.13
C SER A 595 -29.15 -16.36 -15.16
N THR A 596 -29.06 -15.95 -16.42
CA THR A 596 -28.28 -16.65 -17.47
C THR A 596 -26.88 -16.07 -17.71
N MET A 597 -26.61 -14.85 -17.23
CA MET A 597 -25.33 -14.15 -17.35
C MET A 597 -24.15 -14.98 -16.82
N ASP A 598 -23.01 -14.91 -17.51
CA ASP A 598 -21.81 -15.64 -17.12
C ASP A 598 -21.11 -15.03 -15.88
N ILE A 599 -20.28 -15.85 -15.22
CA ILE A 599 -19.59 -15.48 -13.98
C ILE A 599 -18.73 -14.21 -14.10
N ASN A 600 -18.18 -13.90 -15.28
CA ASN A 600 -17.31 -12.76 -15.47
C ASN A 600 -18.10 -11.44 -15.44
N LEU A 601 -19.19 -11.35 -16.21
CA LEU A 601 -20.05 -10.16 -16.21
C LEU A 601 -20.76 -9.97 -14.85
N ARG A 602 -21.18 -11.07 -14.19
CA ARG A 602 -21.72 -11.02 -12.82
C ARG A 602 -20.71 -10.46 -11.82
N ALA A 603 -19.46 -10.90 -11.89
CA ALA A 603 -18.40 -10.41 -11.01
C ALA A 603 -18.10 -8.94 -11.26
N GLU A 604 -18.07 -8.48 -12.51
CA GLU A 604 -17.92 -7.06 -12.85
C GLU A 604 -19.10 -6.22 -12.34
N ALA A 605 -20.34 -6.66 -12.55
CA ALA A 605 -21.54 -5.97 -12.08
C ALA A 605 -21.56 -5.82 -10.55
N LEU A 606 -21.28 -6.89 -9.80
CA LEU A 606 -21.22 -6.87 -8.33
C LEU A 606 -20.03 -6.04 -7.81
N GLN A 607 -18.87 -6.08 -8.51
CA GLN A 607 -17.69 -5.31 -8.13
C GLN A 607 -17.91 -3.80 -8.31
N ILE A 608 -18.60 -3.36 -9.37
CA ILE A 608 -18.99 -1.96 -9.59
C ILE A 608 -19.80 -1.42 -8.40
N ILE A 609 -20.84 -2.14 -7.95
CA ILE A 609 -21.66 -1.68 -6.83
C ILE A 609 -20.91 -1.75 -5.49
N CYS A 610 -19.99 -2.70 -5.32
CA CYS A 610 -19.10 -2.74 -4.16
C CYS A 610 -18.13 -1.55 -4.13
N GLN A 611 -17.57 -1.12 -5.27
CA GLN A 611 -16.73 0.08 -5.34
C GLN A 611 -17.52 1.34 -4.94
N LEU A 612 -18.75 1.49 -5.45
CA LEU A 612 -19.63 2.61 -5.09
C LEU A 612 -20.00 2.60 -3.60
N PHE A 613 -20.26 1.42 -3.02
CA PHE A 613 -20.51 1.27 -1.59
C PHE A 613 -19.34 1.76 -0.73
N LEU A 614 -18.09 1.50 -1.15
CA LEU A 614 -16.90 1.96 -0.44
C LEU A 614 -16.72 3.50 -0.47
N GLU A 615 -17.36 4.21 -1.39
CA GLU A 615 -17.39 5.69 -1.42
C GLU A 615 -18.41 6.29 -0.42
N THR A 616 -19.32 5.48 0.14
CA THR A 616 -20.41 5.98 1.00
C THR A 616 -19.92 6.52 2.34
N LYS A 617 -20.71 7.45 2.90
CA LYS A 617 -20.49 7.96 4.27
C LYS A 617 -20.60 6.86 5.33
N THR A 618 -21.43 5.85 5.10
CA THR A 618 -21.62 4.70 5.99
C THR A 618 -20.31 3.94 6.20
N VAL A 619 -19.61 3.60 5.11
CA VAL A 619 -18.28 2.95 5.18
C VAL A 619 -17.26 3.85 5.87
N LYS A 620 -17.22 5.14 5.53
CA LYS A 620 -16.30 6.09 6.18
C LYS A 620 -16.51 6.17 7.70
N ASN A 621 -17.76 6.24 8.16
CA ASN A 621 -18.09 6.27 9.58
C ASN A 621 -17.68 4.95 10.27
N PHE A 622 -17.96 3.80 9.65
CA PHE A 622 -17.55 2.49 10.16
C PHE A 622 -16.02 2.38 10.30
N LEU A 623 -15.24 2.86 9.32
CA LEU A 623 -13.77 2.89 9.42
C LEU A 623 -13.27 3.82 10.55
N GLU A 624 -13.96 4.93 10.82
CA GLU A 624 -13.66 5.81 11.96
C GLU A 624 -14.00 5.13 13.30
N GLU A 625 -15.12 4.41 13.38
CA GLU A 625 -15.50 3.59 14.55
C GLU A 625 -14.50 2.47 14.81
N MET A 626 -14.10 1.71 13.79
CA MET A 626 -13.10 0.64 13.92
C MET A 626 -11.72 1.17 14.32
N SER A 627 -11.31 2.34 13.83
CA SER A 627 -10.07 3.03 14.27
C SER A 627 -10.12 3.44 15.76
N ASN A 628 -11.29 3.90 16.23
CA ASN A 628 -11.53 4.18 17.65
C ASN A 628 -11.49 2.90 18.50
N THR A 629 -12.12 1.82 18.02
CA THR A 629 -12.13 0.49 18.65
C THR A 629 -10.72 -0.09 18.74
N MET A 630 -9.93 -0.03 17.68
CA MET A 630 -8.51 -0.41 17.69
C MET A 630 -7.69 0.41 18.71
N THR A 631 -8.03 1.69 18.89
CA THR A 631 -7.41 2.56 19.91
C THR A 631 -7.85 2.19 21.33
N HIS A 632 -9.05 1.61 21.52
CA HIS A 632 -9.50 1.05 22.78
C HIS A 632 -8.76 -0.26 23.10
N TYR A 633 -8.74 -1.23 22.18
CA TYR A 633 -8.04 -2.49 22.34
C TYR A 633 -6.53 -2.32 22.59
N ARG A 634 -5.87 -1.35 21.94
CA ARG A 634 -4.47 -0.98 22.26
C ARG A 634 -4.26 -0.60 23.73
N LYS A 635 -5.24 0.05 24.38
CA LYS A 635 -5.14 0.39 25.81
C LYS A 635 -5.30 -0.86 26.68
N ILE A 636 -6.28 -1.70 26.38
CA ILE A 636 -6.51 -2.98 27.07
C ILE A 636 -5.27 -3.88 26.96
N LYS A 637 -4.66 -3.98 25.76
CA LYS A 637 -3.39 -4.70 25.56
C LYS A 637 -2.26 -4.17 26.45
N ILE A 638 -2.10 -2.85 26.54
CA ILE A 638 -1.08 -2.22 27.41
C ILE A 638 -1.35 -2.52 28.90
N GLU A 639 -2.62 -2.60 29.31
CA GLU A 639 -3.01 -2.97 30.67
C GLU A 639 -2.65 -4.43 30.99
N HIS A 640 -2.98 -5.40 30.12
CA HIS A 640 -2.56 -6.79 30.30
C HIS A 640 -1.03 -6.97 30.22
N GLN A 641 -0.34 -6.26 29.30
CA GLN A 641 1.12 -6.26 29.24
C GLN A 641 1.77 -5.71 30.52
N ARG A 642 1.18 -4.68 31.14
CA ARG A 642 1.61 -4.17 32.44
C ARG A 642 1.37 -5.20 33.54
N ALA A 643 0.19 -5.83 33.58
CA ALA A 643 -0.15 -6.87 34.56
C ALA A 643 0.80 -8.07 34.46
N ARG A 644 1.07 -8.57 33.25
CA ARG A 644 2.07 -9.61 32.96
C ARG A 644 3.45 -9.23 33.50
N LYS A 645 3.91 -8.00 33.23
CA LYS A 645 5.22 -7.50 33.69
C LYS A 645 5.29 -7.38 35.22
N GLU A 646 4.22 -6.95 35.89
CA GLU A 646 4.13 -6.87 37.34
C GLU A 646 4.15 -8.28 37.98
N ALA A 647 3.37 -9.22 37.44
CA ALA A 647 3.35 -10.61 37.90
C ALA A 647 4.71 -11.30 37.69
N MET A 648 5.37 -11.07 36.54
CA MET A 648 6.76 -11.57 36.31
C MET A 648 7.78 -10.96 37.27
N ALA A 649 7.64 -9.69 37.66
CA ALA A 649 8.52 -9.07 38.66
C ALA A 649 8.34 -9.73 40.04
N ARG A 650 7.09 -9.88 40.50
CA ARG A 650 6.77 -10.61 41.75
C ARG A 650 7.21 -12.07 41.72
N LEU A 651 7.09 -12.74 40.57
CA LEU A 651 7.56 -14.11 40.41
C LEU A 651 9.08 -14.22 40.64
N LYS A 652 9.87 -13.26 40.14
CA LYS A 652 11.32 -13.20 40.40
C LYS A 652 11.64 -12.93 41.88
N GLU A 653 10.92 -12.02 42.53
CA GLU A 653 11.05 -11.76 43.97
C GLU A 653 10.75 -13.02 44.81
N LEU A 654 9.64 -13.70 44.52
CA LEU A 654 9.24 -14.95 45.20
C LEU A 654 10.19 -16.12 44.89
N GLN A 655 10.83 -16.15 43.71
CA GLN A 655 11.89 -17.13 43.40
C GLN A 655 13.15 -16.91 44.24
N ILE A 656 13.50 -15.65 44.53
CA ILE A 656 14.59 -15.31 45.45
C ILE A 656 14.21 -15.72 46.88
N GLU A 657 12.99 -15.40 47.34
CA GLU A 657 12.48 -15.80 48.66
C GLU A 657 12.45 -17.34 48.81
N ARG A 658 12.01 -18.07 47.79
CA ARG A 658 12.08 -19.54 47.73
C ARG A 658 13.51 -20.06 47.86
N ARG A 659 14.50 -19.40 47.25
CA ARG A 659 15.92 -19.79 47.34
C ARG A 659 16.47 -19.54 48.74
N LEU A 660 16.09 -18.42 49.38
CA LEU A 660 16.51 -18.08 50.75
C LEU A 660 15.86 -18.96 51.82
N LEU A 661 14.61 -19.40 51.60
CA LEU A 661 13.88 -20.29 52.52
C LEU A 661 14.06 -21.79 52.21
N ALA A 662 14.90 -22.13 51.22
CA ALA A 662 15.22 -23.53 50.93
C ALA A 662 16.04 -24.13 52.08
N PRO A 663 15.75 -25.37 52.54
CA PRO A 663 16.53 -26.00 53.60
C PRO A 663 17.98 -26.22 53.16
N GLU A 664 18.97 -25.70 53.92
CA GLU A 664 20.38 -26.02 53.68
C GLU A 664 20.58 -27.55 53.78
N PRO A 665 21.21 -28.21 52.78
CA PRO A 665 21.79 -29.53 53.02
C PRO A 665 22.97 -29.39 53.99
N GLU A 666 23.06 -30.28 54.99
CA GLU A 666 24.09 -30.18 56.03
C GLU A 666 25.51 -30.19 55.44
N LYS A 667 26.31 -29.20 55.85
CA LYS A 667 27.68 -28.97 55.36
C LYS A 667 28.62 -30.14 55.71
N SER A 668 29.30 -30.69 54.71
CA SER A 668 30.60 -31.34 54.91
C SER A 668 31.72 -30.31 54.68
N PRO A 669 32.78 -30.23 55.52
CA PRO A 669 33.74 -29.13 55.46
C PRO A 669 34.99 -29.45 54.61
N SER A 670 35.40 -28.50 53.75
CA SER A 670 36.82 -28.09 53.55
C SER A 670 36.89 -26.81 52.68
N PRO A 671 37.91 -25.94 52.80
CA PRO A 671 37.85 -24.57 52.27
C PRO A 671 38.91 -24.18 51.21
N MET A 672 38.64 -23.05 50.53
CA MET A 672 39.53 -22.13 49.78
C MET A 672 40.09 -22.53 48.39
N PRO A 673 40.50 -21.54 47.56
CA PRO A 673 40.42 -20.07 47.73
C PRO A 673 39.68 -19.29 46.60
N GLU A 674 39.44 -18.01 46.87
CA GLU A 674 38.88 -17.00 45.95
C GLU A 674 39.71 -16.76 44.68
N LEU A 675 39.02 -16.35 43.61
CA LEU A 675 39.56 -15.53 42.52
C LEU A 675 38.40 -14.72 41.89
N GLU A 676 38.07 -13.58 42.51
CA GLU A 676 37.34 -12.50 41.83
C GLU A 676 38.36 -11.65 41.07
N ASP A 677 38.34 -11.69 39.74
CA ASP A 677 38.35 -10.52 38.83
C ASP A 677 38.72 -10.93 37.38
N ALA A 678 37.71 -11.02 36.52
CA ALA A 678 37.88 -10.95 35.07
C ALA A 678 36.55 -10.59 34.36
N MET A 679 36.29 -9.28 34.27
CA MET A 679 35.82 -8.62 33.05
C MET A 679 34.52 -9.07 32.37
N GLU A 680 33.44 -8.38 32.75
CA GLU A 680 32.46 -7.69 31.89
C GLU A 680 32.24 -8.12 30.41
N SER A 681 30.95 -8.16 30.04
CA SER A 681 30.38 -8.02 28.68
C SER A 681 30.43 -9.20 27.69
N THR A 682 29.35 -10.00 27.71
CA THR A 682 28.64 -10.32 26.46
C THR A 682 27.13 -10.25 26.68
N LYS A 683 26.45 -9.35 25.97
CA LYS A 683 25.01 -9.47 25.75
C LYS A 683 24.80 -10.56 24.71
N VAL A 684 23.98 -11.56 25.01
CA VAL A 684 23.36 -12.43 24.01
C VAL A 684 21.87 -12.48 24.37
N ASP A 685 21.04 -12.39 23.34
CA ASP A 685 19.59 -12.21 23.43
C ASP A 685 18.86 -13.49 23.91
N ASP A 686 17.59 -13.32 24.29
CA ASP A 686 16.63 -14.43 24.45
C ASP A 686 16.44 -15.13 23.09
N GLU A 687 16.91 -16.37 22.95
CA GLU A 687 16.41 -17.33 21.95
C GLU A 687 16.09 -18.68 22.62
N ASP A 688 15.03 -19.33 22.14
CA ASP A 688 14.43 -20.53 22.72
C ASP A 688 15.40 -21.73 22.82
N ILE A 689 15.36 -22.43 23.96
CA ILE A 689 15.89 -23.79 24.06
C ILE A 689 14.71 -24.76 23.87
N SER A 690 14.59 -25.28 22.66
CA SER A 690 13.73 -26.41 22.33
C SER A 690 14.19 -27.68 23.04
N ILE A 691 13.21 -28.55 23.34
CA ILE A 691 13.41 -29.86 23.94
C ILE A 691 13.94 -30.83 22.86
N PRO A 692 15.08 -31.50 23.04
CA PRO A 692 15.45 -32.65 22.23
C PRO A 692 14.70 -33.87 22.77
N ASP A 693 13.68 -34.31 22.04
CA ASP A 693 13.12 -35.65 22.20
C ASP A 693 14.11 -36.66 21.60
N SER A 694 14.39 -37.76 22.31
CA SER A 694 15.43 -38.73 21.92
C SER A 694 14.81 -40.10 21.79
N GLU A 695 14.72 -40.59 20.56
CA GLU A 695 14.08 -41.84 20.19
C GLU A 695 14.79 -43.10 20.74
N ASP A 696 14.06 -44.22 20.67
CA ASP A 696 14.40 -45.54 21.19
C ASP A 696 15.75 -46.12 20.72
N ASP A 697 16.40 -46.89 21.60
CA ASP A 697 17.29 -47.98 21.19
C ASP A 697 17.16 -49.17 22.17
N ASP A 698 16.74 -50.32 21.66
CA ASP A 698 16.18 -51.45 22.44
C ASP A 698 17.25 -52.54 22.68
N PRO A 699 17.70 -52.81 23.92
CA PRO A 699 18.79 -53.75 24.17
C PRO A 699 18.32 -55.21 24.25
N VAL A 700 18.75 -55.99 23.26
CA VAL A 700 18.46 -57.43 23.08
C VAL A 700 18.70 -58.27 24.35
N VAL A 701 17.67 -59.03 24.74
CA VAL A 701 17.73 -59.99 25.86
C VAL A 701 18.57 -61.22 25.50
N VAL A 702 19.68 -61.44 26.22
CA VAL A 702 20.39 -62.74 26.25
C VAL A 702 20.28 -63.37 27.64
N ARG A 703 19.63 -64.54 27.69
CA ARG A 703 19.47 -65.35 28.92
C ARG A 703 20.77 -66.08 29.27
N SER A 704 21.14 -66.11 30.54
CA SER A 704 21.87 -67.26 31.10
C SER A 704 21.42 -67.59 32.53
N LEU A 705 21.48 -68.87 32.89
CA LEU A 705 20.88 -69.45 34.09
C LEU A 705 21.90 -69.54 35.24
N ARG A 706 21.54 -69.07 36.45
CA ARG A 706 21.94 -69.73 37.72
C ARG A 706 21.09 -69.27 38.92
N ARG A 707 20.09 -70.08 39.23
CA ARG A 707 19.18 -70.01 40.38
C ARG A 707 19.98 -70.20 41.68
N GLY A 708 20.15 -69.15 42.47
CA GLY A 708 20.94 -69.22 43.71
C GLY A 708 21.22 -67.88 44.39
N ALA A 709 21.38 -66.80 43.62
CA ALA A 709 21.54 -65.45 44.16
C ALA A 709 20.21 -64.82 44.64
N ASP A 710 19.08 -65.30 44.12
CA ASP A 710 17.76 -64.65 44.22
C ASP A 710 17.36 -64.32 45.66
N ARG A 711 17.46 -65.25 46.62
CA ARG A 711 16.95 -65.01 47.97
C ARG A 711 17.78 -64.01 48.79
N ALA A 712 19.00 -63.69 48.36
CA ALA A 712 19.84 -62.63 48.93
C ALA A 712 19.67 -61.32 48.16
N ALA A 713 19.63 -61.38 46.82
CA ALA A 713 19.36 -60.24 45.95
C ALA A 713 17.96 -59.64 46.18
N GLU A 714 16.94 -60.47 46.36
CA GLU A 714 15.56 -60.06 46.66
C GLU A 714 15.43 -59.45 48.05
N ARG A 715 16.18 -59.95 49.05
CA ARG A 715 16.26 -59.34 50.39
C ARG A 715 17.04 -58.03 50.39
N LYS A 716 18.05 -57.91 49.52
CA LYS A 716 18.81 -56.67 49.31
C LYS A 716 17.92 -55.64 48.60
N ARG A 717 17.34 -55.99 47.45
CA ARG A 717 16.41 -55.16 46.68
C ARG A 717 15.17 -54.74 47.46
N LYS A 718 14.60 -55.60 48.30
CA LYS A 718 13.47 -55.24 49.19
C LYS A 718 13.88 -54.34 50.35
N ARG A 719 15.13 -54.43 50.83
CA ARG A 719 15.70 -53.45 51.78
C ARG A 719 16.01 -52.14 51.10
N GLU A 720 16.51 -52.16 49.88
CA GLU A 720 16.77 -50.98 49.05
C GLU A 720 15.45 -50.28 48.69
N GLU A 721 14.41 -50.98 48.26
CA GLU A 721 13.06 -50.40 48.05
C GLU A 721 12.42 -49.89 49.35
N GLU A 722 12.58 -50.58 50.49
CA GLU A 722 12.06 -50.07 51.77
C GLU A 722 12.88 -48.88 52.29
N GLN A 723 14.18 -48.84 52.01
CA GLN A 723 15.10 -47.77 52.36
C GLN A 723 14.88 -46.55 51.46
N GLU A 724 14.77 -46.74 50.15
CA GLU A 724 14.41 -45.71 49.15
C GLU A 724 13.00 -45.18 49.40
N ARG A 725 12.04 -46.03 49.80
CA ARG A 725 10.71 -45.58 50.24
C ARG A 725 10.75 -44.85 51.58
N LYS A 726 11.67 -45.19 52.48
CA LYS A 726 11.92 -44.44 53.74
C LYS A 726 12.72 -43.16 53.50
N GLU A 727 13.54 -43.09 52.48
CA GLU A 727 14.31 -41.92 52.05
C GLU A 727 13.37 -40.97 51.33
N LYS A 728 12.59 -41.41 50.33
CA LYS A 728 11.46 -40.65 49.75
C LYS A 728 10.45 -40.19 50.80
N ALA A 729 10.07 -41.03 51.77
CA ALA A 729 9.19 -40.62 52.88
C ALA A 729 9.88 -39.75 53.97
N LYS A 730 11.21 -39.62 53.95
CA LYS A 730 11.97 -38.64 54.74
C LYS A 730 12.13 -37.34 53.96
N GLU A 731 12.44 -37.40 52.68
CA GLU A 731 12.43 -36.26 51.75
C GLU A 731 11.05 -35.61 51.72
N GLU A 732 9.95 -36.35 51.59
CA GLU A 732 8.57 -35.82 51.73
C GLU A 732 8.28 -35.18 53.10
N LYS A 733 9.00 -35.59 54.16
CA LYS A 733 8.88 -35.00 55.51
C LYS A 733 9.83 -33.81 55.72
N GLN A 734 10.94 -33.75 55.00
CA GLN A 734 11.94 -32.68 55.01
C GLN A 734 11.56 -31.54 54.04
N ASN A 735 10.88 -31.90 52.95
CA ASN A 735 10.23 -31.01 51.98
C ASN A 735 8.88 -30.47 52.50
N LYS A 736 8.45 -30.87 53.70
CA LYS A 736 7.69 -29.99 54.59
C LYS A 736 8.63 -28.94 55.20
N GLY A 737 9.18 -28.09 54.33
CA GLY A 737 9.88 -26.87 54.76
C GLY A 737 8.97 -25.96 55.60
N SER A 738 9.53 -24.85 56.11
CA SER A 738 8.77 -23.89 56.94
C SER A 738 7.38 -23.61 56.36
N LYS A 739 6.40 -23.32 57.21
CA LYS A 739 5.06 -22.85 56.77
C LYS A 739 5.18 -21.65 55.81
N GLU A 740 6.24 -20.86 55.94
CA GLU A 740 6.61 -19.78 55.02
C GLU A 740 7.04 -20.31 53.64
N TYR A 741 7.93 -21.31 53.56
CA TYR A 741 8.33 -21.94 52.31
C TYR A 741 7.11 -22.48 51.53
N GLN A 742 6.20 -23.18 52.21
CA GLN A 742 4.96 -23.67 51.59
C GLN A 742 4.00 -22.56 51.16
N LYS A 743 4.03 -21.40 51.84
CA LYS A 743 3.25 -20.21 51.46
C LYS A 743 3.83 -19.54 50.22
N VAL A 744 5.16 -19.40 50.14
CA VAL A 744 5.87 -18.85 48.98
C VAL A 744 5.65 -19.72 47.74
N LEU A 745 5.68 -21.06 47.85
CA LEU A 745 5.36 -21.95 46.72
C LEU A 745 3.94 -21.70 46.16
N LYS A 746 2.93 -21.52 47.02
CA LYS A 746 1.56 -21.18 46.59
C LYS A 746 1.45 -19.78 46.00
N GLN A 747 2.27 -18.83 46.45
CA GLN A 747 2.33 -17.49 45.85
C GLN A 747 3.01 -17.53 44.48
N ILE A 748 4.05 -18.34 44.29
CA ILE A 748 4.69 -18.60 42.99
C ILE A 748 3.66 -19.18 42.00
N GLU A 749 2.94 -20.22 42.40
CA GLU A 749 1.88 -20.85 41.58
C GLU A 749 0.82 -19.82 41.17
N LYS A 750 0.33 -19.00 42.11
CA LYS A 750 -0.64 -17.93 41.85
C LYS A 750 -0.12 -16.80 40.94
N GLU A 751 1.16 -16.41 41.05
CA GLU A 751 1.72 -15.42 40.12
C GLU A 751 1.99 -16.02 38.73
N ARG A 752 2.26 -17.34 38.62
CA ARG A 752 2.31 -18.03 37.31
C ARG A 752 0.94 -18.07 36.63
N GLU A 753 -0.11 -18.43 37.36
CA GLU A 753 -1.51 -18.43 36.88
C GLU A 753 -1.91 -17.03 36.35
N LYS A 754 -1.49 -15.95 37.03
CA LYS A 754 -1.72 -14.57 36.55
C LYS A 754 -0.93 -14.21 35.29
N ILE A 755 0.26 -14.76 35.10
CA ILE A 755 1.06 -14.53 33.88
C ILE A 755 0.36 -15.20 32.71
N GLU A 756 -0.03 -16.45 32.87
CA GLU A 756 -0.80 -17.24 31.89
C GLU A 756 -2.11 -16.54 31.52
N GLN A 757 -2.94 -16.18 32.50
CA GLN A 757 -4.16 -15.40 32.26
C GLN A 757 -3.88 -14.05 31.56
N ALA A 758 -2.78 -13.37 31.89
CA ALA A 758 -2.42 -12.12 31.21
C ALA A 758 -1.94 -12.35 29.77
N GLU A 759 -1.29 -13.47 29.48
CA GLU A 759 -0.85 -13.89 28.14
C GLU A 759 -2.04 -14.30 27.26
N GLU A 760 -2.97 -15.11 27.78
CA GLU A 760 -4.23 -15.45 27.11
C GLU A 760 -5.03 -14.19 26.73
N ASN A 761 -5.20 -13.25 27.66
CA ASN A 761 -5.89 -11.99 27.39
C ASN A 761 -5.15 -11.12 26.37
N ILE A 762 -3.81 -11.17 26.30
CA ILE A 762 -3.05 -10.48 25.23
C ILE A 762 -3.33 -11.12 23.87
N ILE A 763 -3.40 -12.45 23.78
CA ILE A 763 -3.70 -13.18 22.54
C ILE A 763 -5.11 -12.84 22.04
N ILE A 764 -6.11 -12.82 22.93
CA ILE A 764 -7.50 -12.44 22.59
C ILE A 764 -7.53 -11.01 22.03
N VAL A 765 -6.94 -10.04 22.74
CA VAL A 765 -6.93 -8.63 22.32
C VAL A 765 -6.11 -8.40 21.05
N ASP A 766 -5.11 -9.25 20.75
CA ASP A 766 -4.41 -9.22 19.46
C ASP A 766 -5.26 -9.78 18.31
N GLY A 767 -6.12 -10.75 18.57
CA GLY A 767 -7.19 -11.16 17.65
C GLY A 767 -8.18 -10.03 17.37
N ASP A 768 -8.67 -9.37 18.42
CA ASP A 768 -9.57 -8.22 18.31
C ASP A 768 -8.92 -7.05 17.53
N LEU A 769 -7.63 -6.79 17.75
CA LEU A 769 -6.87 -5.76 17.03
C LEU A 769 -6.67 -6.10 15.55
N ARG A 770 -6.50 -7.38 15.22
CA ARG A 770 -6.44 -7.88 13.82
C ARG A 770 -7.78 -7.67 13.12
N GLU A 771 -8.88 -8.02 13.78
CA GLU A 771 -10.24 -7.90 13.22
C GLU A 771 -10.67 -6.44 13.04
N ALA A 772 -10.32 -5.56 13.98
CA ALA A 772 -10.59 -4.12 13.85
C ALA A 772 -9.75 -3.41 12.76
N ASP A 773 -8.69 -4.02 12.23
CA ASP A 773 -7.82 -3.44 11.19
C ASP A 773 -8.42 -3.58 9.78
N CYS A 774 -9.62 -3.04 9.58
CA CYS A 774 -10.36 -3.02 8.33
C CYS A 774 -10.01 -1.96 7.25
N PRO A 775 -9.18 -0.91 7.46
CA PRO A 775 -8.93 0.10 6.42
C PRO A 775 -8.29 -0.41 5.12
N ARG A 776 -7.58 -1.54 5.14
CA ARG A 776 -6.98 -2.17 3.96
C ARG A 776 -6.60 -3.63 4.22
N THR A 777 -6.96 -4.54 3.31
CA THR A 777 -6.44 -5.93 3.29
C THR A 777 -4.91 -5.93 3.16
N ARG A 778 -4.21 -6.65 4.03
CA ARG A 778 -2.75 -6.71 4.06
C ARG A 778 -2.24 -7.95 3.34
N VAL A 779 -1.31 -7.72 2.40
CA VAL A 779 -0.48 -8.76 1.80
C VAL A 779 0.47 -9.35 2.85
N LEU A 780 0.74 -10.66 2.82
CA LEU A 780 1.74 -11.31 3.69
C LEU A 780 3.17 -10.85 3.33
N GLY A 781 3.44 -10.65 2.05
CA GLY A 781 4.73 -10.19 1.55
C GLY A 781 4.90 -10.41 0.06
N LYS A 782 6.16 -10.30 -0.40
CA LYS A 782 6.55 -10.57 -1.78
C LYS A 782 7.76 -11.48 -1.81
N ASP A 783 7.87 -12.29 -2.86
CA ASP A 783 9.09 -13.05 -3.14
C ASP A 783 10.12 -12.22 -3.93
N ARG A 784 11.27 -12.85 -4.24
CA ARG A 784 12.35 -12.24 -5.01
C ARG A 784 11.93 -11.75 -6.40
N PHE A 785 10.87 -12.32 -7.00
CA PHE A 785 10.31 -11.96 -8.31
C PHE A 785 9.05 -11.08 -8.21
N CYS A 786 8.83 -10.45 -7.05
CA CYS A 786 7.72 -9.53 -6.77
C CYS A 786 6.31 -10.15 -6.86
N ASN A 787 6.17 -11.48 -6.85
CA ASN A 787 4.85 -12.09 -6.69
C ASN A 787 4.31 -11.75 -5.30
N ARG A 788 3.03 -11.39 -5.19
CA ARG A 788 2.36 -11.00 -3.94
C ARG A 788 1.62 -12.17 -3.33
N TYR A 789 1.88 -12.46 -2.06
CA TYR A 789 1.28 -13.56 -1.32
C TYR A 789 0.17 -13.03 -0.39
N TRP A 790 -1.03 -13.54 -0.56
CA TRP A 790 -2.24 -13.09 0.11
C TRP A 790 -2.85 -14.24 0.92
N TRP A 791 -3.22 -13.93 2.15
CA TRP A 791 -4.15 -14.70 2.96
C TRP A 791 -5.16 -13.66 3.46
N PHE A 792 -6.41 -13.78 3.07
CA PHE A 792 -7.37 -12.67 3.23
C PHE A 792 -7.83 -12.52 4.68
N GLU A 793 -7.83 -13.63 5.41
CA GLU A 793 -8.10 -13.74 6.83
C GLU A 793 -6.97 -13.16 7.72
N ARG A 794 -5.90 -12.61 7.12
CA ARG A 794 -4.77 -11.99 7.85
C ARG A 794 -5.19 -10.73 8.63
N ASN A 795 -6.25 -10.03 8.22
CA ASN A 795 -6.83 -8.91 8.96
C ASN A 795 -8.29 -8.65 8.57
N ALA A 796 -8.97 -7.76 9.30
CA ALA A 796 -10.31 -7.25 9.00
C ALA A 796 -11.50 -8.23 9.15
N MET A 797 -11.26 -9.53 9.38
CA MET A 797 -12.28 -10.55 9.61
C MET A 797 -11.78 -11.68 10.53
N PRO A 798 -12.66 -12.45 11.19
CA PRO A 798 -12.29 -13.68 11.89
C PRO A 798 -11.89 -14.79 10.91
N HIS A 799 -10.94 -15.64 11.28
CA HIS A 799 -10.40 -16.68 10.38
C HIS A 799 -11.43 -17.73 9.91
N GLY A 800 -12.44 -18.01 10.73
CA GLY A 800 -13.52 -18.95 10.43
C GLY A 800 -14.80 -18.31 9.85
N GLY A 801 -14.79 -17.00 9.58
CA GLY A 801 -16.02 -16.22 9.43
C GLY A 801 -16.67 -15.88 10.78
N LEU A 802 -17.85 -15.26 10.76
CA LEU A 802 -18.61 -14.92 11.97
C LEU A 802 -19.13 -16.20 12.66
N PRO A 803 -19.00 -16.32 13.99
CA PRO A 803 -19.37 -17.54 14.72
C PRO A 803 -20.89 -17.81 14.74
N ASP A 804 -21.71 -16.78 14.54
CA ASP A 804 -23.18 -16.86 14.52
C ASP A 804 -23.75 -16.98 13.09
N SER A 805 -22.90 -17.10 12.06
CA SER A 805 -23.33 -17.18 10.65
C SER A 805 -23.80 -18.56 10.23
N SER A 806 -24.60 -18.62 9.16
CA SER A 806 -25.04 -19.86 8.53
C SER A 806 -23.93 -20.73 7.92
N THR A 807 -22.66 -20.25 7.85
CA THR A 807 -21.48 -21.07 7.47
C THR A 807 -20.49 -21.28 8.62
N ALA A 808 -20.87 -21.01 9.86
CA ALA A 808 -19.97 -21.17 11.02
C ALA A 808 -19.51 -22.64 11.20
N ASP A 809 -20.29 -23.61 10.71
CA ASP A 809 -19.97 -25.04 10.69
C ASP A 809 -18.83 -25.41 9.73
N ALA A 810 -18.63 -24.64 8.65
CA ALA A 810 -17.48 -24.80 7.76
C ALA A 810 -16.16 -24.48 8.48
N GLY A 811 -16.18 -23.51 9.41
CA GLY A 811 -15.05 -23.16 10.26
C GLY A 811 -13.85 -22.51 9.56
N TYR A 812 -14.00 -22.11 8.28
CA TYR A 812 -13.01 -21.37 7.47
C TYR A 812 -13.71 -20.29 6.63
N ALA A 813 -12.96 -19.28 6.17
CA ALA A 813 -13.46 -18.23 5.29
C ALA A 813 -12.98 -18.40 3.83
N ASN A 814 -11.68 -18.27 3.56
CA ASN A 814 -11.09 -18.50 2.23
C ASN A 814 -10.28 -19.82 2.20
N GLY A 815 -9.50 -20.08 3.25
CA GLY A 815 -8.80 -21.35 3.45
C GLY A 815 -7.67 -21.62 2.45
N ARG A 816 -7.07 -20.57 1.86
CA ARG A 816 -6.03 -20.65 0.83
C ARG A 816 -4.98 -19.55 0.96
N ILE A 817 -3.76 -19.82 0.52
CA ILE A 817 -2.78 -18.78 0.19
C ILE A 817 -2.88 -18.50 -1.30
N TRP A 818 -3.18 -17.26 -1.67
CA TRP A 818 -3.23 -16.80 -3.05
C TRP A 818 -1.92 -16.11 -3.43
N VAL A 819 -1.45 -16.38 -4.65
CA VAL A 819 -0.23 -15.80 -5.21
C VAL A 819 -0.59 -15.03 -6.47
N GLN A 820 -0.34 -13.73 -6.47
CA GLN A 820 -0.58 -12.82 -7.59
C GLN A 820 0.75 -12.46 -8.26
N GLY A 821 0.77 -12.38 -9.59
CA GLY A 821 1.95 -11.94 -10.33
C GLY A 821 2.36 -10.47 -10.07
N PRO A 822 3.56 -10.08 -10.50
CA PRO A 822 4.08 -8.71 -10.37
C PRO A 822 3.21 -7.72 -11.16
N ASP A 823 3.16 -6.47 -10.72
CA ASP A 823 2.56 -5.41 -11.56
C ASP A 823 3.53 -4.95 -12.65
N ASP A 824 3.04 -4.19 -13.63
CA ASP A 824 3.82 -3.83 -14.82
C ASP A 824 5.07 -3.02 -14.46
N MET A 825 4.98 -2.13 -13.47
CA MET A 825 6.10 -1.30 -12.99
C MET A 825 7.14 -2.15 -12.24
N GLU A 826 6.71 -3.14 -11.45
CA GLU A 826 7.61 -4.11 -10.82
C GLU A 826 8.28 -5.03 -11.83
N ARG A 827 7.54 -5.48 -12.86
CA ARG A 827 8.08 -6.34 -13.90
C ARG A 827 9.15 -5.60 -14.71
N GLU A 828 8.85 -4.39 -15.21
CA GLU A 828 9.81 -3.54 -15.93
C GLU A 828 11.01 -3.13 -15.06
N GLY A 829 10.81 -2.95 -13.75
CA GLY A 829 11.85 -2.52 -12.81
C GLY A 829 12.81 -3.63 -12.33
N PHE A 830 12.36 -4.89 -12.25
CA PHE A 830 13.13 -5.98 -11.63
C PHE A 830 13.31 -7.24 -12.51
N ILE A 831 12.45 -7.47 -13.50
CA ILE A 831 12.47 -8.69 -14.32
C ILE A 831 12.88 -8.36 -15.76
N ASP A 832 12.12 -7.49 -16.42
CA ASP A 832 12.31 -7.03 -17.80
C ASP A 832 13.25 -5.80 -17.85
N ILE A 833 14.34 -5.86 -17.07
CA ILE A 833 15.30 -4.76 -16.90
C ILE A 833 16.00 -4.38 -18.20
N CYS A 834 16.46 -3.13 -18.28
CA CYS A 834 17.07 -2.60 -19.49
C CYS A 834 18.40 -3.32 -19.85
N GLU A 835 18.74 -3.37 -21.14
CA GLU A 835 19.86 -4.16 -21.65
C GLU A 835 21.24 -3.92 -20.98
N PRO A 836 21.66 -2.70 -20.57
CA PRO A 836 22.91 -2.55 -19.82
C PRO A 836 22.87 -3.19 -18.42
N ASP A 837 21.75 -3.08 -17.70
CA ASP A 837 21.59 -3.71 -16.38
C ASP A 837 21.49 -5.23 -16.50
N LYS A 838 20.79 -5.71 -17.53
CA LYS A 838 20.71 -7.12 -17.91
C LYS A 838 22.10 -7.71 -18.21
N GLN A 839 22.96 -6.97 -18.91
CA GLN A 839 24.36 -7.38 -19.09
C GLN A 839 25.16 -7.34 -17.80
N ALA A 840 24.95 -6.36 -16.91
CA ALA A 840 25.62 -6.32 -15.61
C ALA A 840 25.22 -7.54 -14.74
N TYR A 841 23.93 -7.86 -14.72
CA TYR A 841 23.38 -9.05 -14.04
C TYR A 841 23.95 -10.34 -14.64
N TYR A 842 23.95 -10.48 -15.97
CA TYR A 842 24.50 -11.65 -16.66
C TYR A 842 26.00 -11.83 -16.43
N ARG A 843 26.80 -10.75 -16.38
CA ARG A 843 28.24 -10.82 -16.04
C ARG A 843 28.48 -11.34 -14.63
N ARG A 844 27.56 -11.08 -13.69
CA ARG A 844 27.67 -11.50 -12.29
C ARG A 844 27.16 -12.91 -12.04
N PHE A 845 26.03 -13.29 -12.67
CA PHE A 845 25.31 -14.53 -12.34
C PHE A 845 25.19 -15.55 -13.48
N GLN A 846 25.63 -15.21 -14.70
CA GLN A 846 25.58 -16.04 -15.92
C GLN A 846 24.16 -16.44 -16.36
N MET A 847 23.17 -15.63 -15.98
CA MET A 847 21.76 -15.71 -16.37
C MET A 847 21.16 -14.32 -16.29
N THR A 848 19.98 -14.10 -16.87
CA THR A 848 19.17 -12.88 -16.71
C THR A 848 18.11 -13.04 -15.62
N PRO A 849 17.52 -11.96 -15.07
CA PRO A 849 16.46 -12.08 -14.05
C PRO A 849 15.22 -12.85 -14.55
N ALA A 850 14.84 -12.68 -15.82
CA ALA A 850 13.74 -13.42 -16.44
C ALA A 850 14.04 -14.91 -16.60
N GLU A 851 15.26 -15.29 -16.98
CA GLU A 851 15.71 -16.69 -17.00
C GLU A 851 15.75 -17.28 -15.59
N ARG A 852 16.25 -16.53 -14.61
CA ARG A 852 16.27 -16.92 -13.20
C ARG A 852 14.86 -17.17 -12.67
N LYS A 853 13.91 -16.27 -12.93
CA LYS A 853 12.49 -16.44 -12.59
C LYS A 853 11.95 -17.75 -13.17
N LYS A 854 12.19 -18.00 -14.47
CA LYS A 854 11.73 -19.22 -15.14
C LYS A 854 12.34 -20.52 -14.59
N LEU A 855 13.58 -20.47 -14.07
CA LEU A 855 14.23 -21.61 -13.43
C LEU A 855 13.74 -21.83 -11.99
N GLU A 856 13.74 -20.77 -11.17
CA GLU A 856 13.43 -20.85 -9.74
C GLU A 856 11.92 -20.93 -9.43
N GLU A 857 11.02 -20.49 -10.33
CA GLU A 857 9.57 -20.70 -10.19
C GLU A 857 9.10 -22.08 -10.73
N GLY A 858 9.96 -22.79 -11.47
CA GLY A 858 9.71 -24.14 -11.95
C GLY A 858 8.68 -24.23 -13.07
N SER A 859 7.67 -25.09 -12.89
CA SER A 859 6.66 -25.39 -13.91
C SER A 859 5.54 -24.36 -14.04
N THR A 860 5.37 -23.49 -13.04
CA THR A 860 4.23 -22.57 -12.92
C THR A 860 4.70 -21.16 -12.59
N ASN A 861 4.55 -20.25 -13.56
CA ASN A 861 5.08 -18.90 -13.50
C ASN A 861 3.95 -17.87 -13.57
N LEU A 862 4.14 -16.70 -12.95
CA LEU A 862 3.19 -15.58 -13.00
C LEU A 862 3.88 -14.33 -13.57
N ASN A 863 3.32 -13.76 -14.63
CA ASN A 863 3.92 -12.69 -15.45
C ASN A 863 3.21 -11.34 -15.30
N SER A 864 1.99 -11.33 -14.76
CA SER A 864 1.16 -10.12 -14.62
C SER A 864 0.31 -10.16 -13.35
N ALA A 865 -0.05 -8.99 -12.82
CA ALA A 865 -0.97 -8.84 -11.69
C ALA A 865 -2.41 -9.35 -11.99
N LYS A 866 -2.74 -9.62 -13.25
CA LYS A 866 -3.96 -10.32 -13.67
C LYS A 866 -3.89 -11.84 -13.48
N GLU A 867 -2.69 -12.41 -13.29
CA GLU A 867 -2.49 -13.84 -13.13
C GLU A 867 -2.41 -14.20 -11.64
N TRP A 868 -3.27 -15.14 -11.24
CA TRP A 868 -3.39 -15.62 -9.86
C TRP A 868 -3.21 -17.15 -9.83
N GLY A 869 -2.50 -17.65 -8.83
CA GLY A 869 -2.47 -19.07 -8.44
C GLY A 869 -2.70 -19.20 -6.93
N PHE A 870 -2.73 -20.43 -6.40
CA PHE A 870 -2.88 -20.67 -4.96
C PHE A 870 -2.19 -21.94 -4.48
N TYR A 871 -2.04 -22.03 -3.15
CA TYR A 871 -1.73 -23.24 -2.38
C TYR A 871 -2.88 -23.53 -1.40
N ASP A 872 -3.17 -24.81 -1.18
CA ASP A 872 -4.24 -25.26 -0.27
C ASP A 872 -3.94 -26.55 0.52
N THR A 873 -2.65 -26.85 0.71
CA THR A 873 -2.16 -27.96 1.54
C THR A 873 -1.00 -27.53 2.45
N ALA A 874 -0.80 -28.24 3.56
CA ALA A 874 0.25 -27.93 4.54
C ALA A 874 1.66 -28.13 3.95
N GLU A 875 1.84 -29.18 3.14
CA GLU A 875 3.10 -29.51 2.49
C GLU A 875 3.53 -28.44 1.49
N GLU A 876 2.59 -27.87 0.73
CA GLU A 876 2.85 -26.75 -0.19
C GLU A 876 3.33 -25.49 0.56
N LEU A 877 2.75 -25.21 1.73
CA LEU A 877 3.16 -24.10 2.58
C LEU A 877 4.56 -24.32 3.17
N ASP A 878 4.85 -25.52 3.68
CA ASP A 878 6.18 -25.81 4.24
C ASP A 878 7.28 -25.79 3.18
N MET A 879 7.02 -26.34 1.98
CA MET A 879 7.95 -26.23 0.86
C MET A 879 8.15 -24.76 0.41
N LEU A 880 7.11 -23.92 0.45
CA LEU A 880 7.20 -22.48 0.15
C LEU A 880 8.08 -21.76 1.19
N ILE A 881 7.84 -22.00 2.48
CA ILE A 881 8.65 -21.45 3.58
C ILE A 881 10.11 -21.91 3.45
N GLY A 882 10.34 -23.17 3.08
CA GLY A 882 11.67 -23.72 2.80
C GLY A 882 12.39 -22.99 1.67
N TRP A 883 11.71 -22.75 0.54
CA TRP A 883 12.26 -22.11 -0.66
C TRP A 883 12.65 -20.63 -0.49
N LEU A 884 11.97 -19.88 0.39
CA LEU A 884 12.25 -18.45 0.61
C LEU A 884 13.62 -18.21 1.29
N ASP A 885 14.42 -17.30 0.75
CA ASP A 885 15.76 -17.00 1.24
C ASP A 885 15.76 -15.88 2.31
N SER A 886 16.17 -16.22 3.53
CA SER A 886 16.29 -15.27 4.65
C SER A 886 17.38 -14.20 4.45
N ARG A 887 18.23 -14.31 3.43
CA ARG A 887 19.21 -13.29 3.03
C ARG A 887 18.58 -12.13 2.26
N GLY A 888 17.33 -12.27 1.78
CA GLY A 888 16.62 -11.28 0.97
C GLY A 888 15.76 -10.31 1.77
N LEU A 889 15.67 -9.05 1.31
CA LEU A 889 14.89 -7.99 1.97
C LEU A 889 13.37 -8.17 1.85
N ARG A 890 12.88 -8.74 0.75
CA ARG A 890 11.46 -9.07 0.52
C ARG A 890 11.13 -10.42 1.14
N GLU A 891 11.96 -11.43 0.88
CA GLU A 891 11.73 -12.82 1.30
C GLU A 891 11.86 -13.05 2.80
N LEU A 892 12.82 -12.39 3.48
CA LEU A 892 12.90 -12.47 4.95
C LEU A 892 11.63 -11.95 5.64
N LYS A 893 10.97 -10.94 5.06
CA LYS A 893 9.70 -10.42 5.60
C LYS A 893 8.56 -11.40 5.36
N LEU A 894 8.42 -11.90 4.13
CA LEU A 894 7.41 -12.90 3.78
C LEU A 894 7.57 -14.17 4.61
N LYS A 895 8.79 -14.69 4.78
CA LYS A 895 9.09 -15.90 5.56
C LYS A 895 8.75 -15.74 7.04
N LYS A 896 9.02 -14.56 7.63
CA LYS A 896 8.62 -14.24 9.02
C LYS A 896 7.09 -14.19 9.18
N GLU A 897 6.39 -13.58 8.25
CA GLU A 897 4.91 -13.48 8.27
C GLU A 897 4.25 -14.86 8.05
N LEU A 898 4.76 -15.68 7.12
CA LEU A 898 4.29 -17.05 6.90
C LEU A 898 4.51 -17.93 8.13
N ASN A 899 5.70 -17.89 8.75
CA ASN A 899 5.98 -18.64 9.98
C ASN A 899 5.05 -18.21 11.13
N MET A 900 4.81 -16.91 11.29
CA MET A 900 3.94 -16.39 12.36
C MET A 900 2.47 -16.83 12.21
N GLN A 901 2.00 -17.04 10.98
CA GLN A 901 0.61 -17.43 10.69
C GLN A 901 0.46 -18.91 10.29
N ARG A 902 1.55 -19.69 10.30
CA ARG A 902 1.63 -21.03 9.71
C ARG A 902 0.52 -21.96 10.19
N ASP A 903 0.43 -22.16 11.51
CA ASP A 903 -0.49 -23.13 12.10
C ASP A 903 -1.95 -22.69 11.96
N ALA A 904 -2.19 -21.36 11.97
CA ALA A 904 -3.49 -20.79 11.67
C ALA A 904 -3.89 -21.04 10.20
N ILE A 905 -2.97 -20.88 9.25
CA ILE A 905 -3.24 -21.15 7.83
C ILE A 905 -3.54 -22.64 7.60
N ILE A 906 -2.71 -23.55 8.14
CA ILE A 906 -2.87 -25.00 7.99
C ILE A 906 -4.24 -25.46 8.50
N ASN A 907 -4.62 -25.08 9.72
CA ASN A 907 -5.92 -25.40 10.32
C ASN A 907 -7.12 -25.00 9.42
N HIS A 908 -7.04 -23.86 8.73
CA HIS A 908 -8.12 -23.41 7.83
C HIS A 908 -8.05 -24.04 6.43
N MET A 909 -6.88 -24.48 5.96
CA MET A 909 -6.75 -25.34 4.77
C MET A 909 -7.36 -26.73 5.02
N GLU A 910 -7.07 -27.33 6.17
CA GLU A 910 -7.60 -28.65 6.58
C GLU A 910 -9.13 -28.63 6.70
N LYS A 911 -9.69 -27.66 7.42
CA LYS A 911 -11.16 -27.49 7.51
C LYS A 911 -11.82 -27.28 6.16
N ARG A 912 -11.19 -26.52 5.27
CA ARG A 912 -11.65 -26.34 3.89
C ARG A 912 -11.65 -27.66 3.12
N ALA A 913 -10.60 -28.47 3.25
CA ALA A 913 -10.55 -29.80 2.63
C ALA A 913 -11.66 -30.72 3.15
N VAL A 914 -11.96 -30.67 4.46
CA VAL A 914 -13.07 -31.42 5.08
C VAL A 914 -14.44 -30.93 4.59
N TYR A 915 -14.68 -29.62 4.53
CA TYR A 915 -15.97 -29.06 4.09
C TYR A 915 -16.28 -29.33 2.60
N LEU A 916 -15.26 -29.40 1.76
CA LEU A 916 -15.38 -29.69 0.33
C LEU A 916 -15.35 -31.19 -0.01
N ALA A 917 -15.09 -32.05 0.98
CA ALA A 917 -15.17 -33.50 0.78
C ALA A 917 -16.63 -33.91 0.48
N PRO A 918 -16.87 -34.89 -0.41
CA PRO A 918 -18.21 -35.43 -0.62
C PRO A 918 -18.75 -36.04 0.67
N ARG A 919 -19.84 -35.46 1.22
CA ARG A 919 -20.54 -36.04 2.37
C ARG A 919 -21.13 -37.40 1.99
N GLU A 920 -20.94 -38.41 2.84
CA GLU A 920 -21.68 -39.66 2.73
C GLU A 920 -23.17 -39.41 3.01
N GLU A 921 -24.07 -40.07 2.27
CA GLU A 921 -25.52 -39.86 2.38
C GLU A 921 -26.14 -40.30 3.74
N SER A 922 -25.33 -40.79 4.66
CA SER A 922 -25.72 -41.51 5.89
C SER A 922 -25.86 -40.62 7.14
N GLU A 923 -25.28 -39.41 7.17
CA GLU A 923 -25.10 -38.66 8.43
C GLU A 923 -26.24 -37.69 8.81
N GLU A 924 -27.19 -37.37 7.91
CA GLU A 924 -28.31 -36.47 8.23
C GLU A 924 -29.67 -37.20 8.34
N PRO A 925 -30.44 -37.01 9.43
CA PRO A 925 -31.72 -37.67 9.62
C PRO A 925 -32.75 -37.15 8.60
N SER A 926 -33.28 -38.04 7.75
CA SER A 926 -34.19 -37.66 6.68
C SER A 926 -35.53 -37.10 7.20
N THR A 927 -35.67 -35.77 7.22
CA THR A 927 -36.94 -35.09 7.44
C THR A 927 -37.84 -35.25 6.21
N ARG A 928 -38.66 -36.30 6.24
CA ARG A 928 -39.65 -36.56 5.18
C ARG A 928 -40.72 -35.46 5.14
N MET A 929 -40.71 -34.63 4.11
CA MET A 929 -41.91 -33.92 3.65
C MET A 929 -42.25 -34.34 2.23
N ALA A 930 -43.46 -34.87 2.08
CA ALA A 930 -43.99 -35.35 0.80
C ALA A 930 -45.15 -34.45 0.35
N THR A 931 -44.95 -33.71 -0.74
CA THR A 931 -46.06 -33.24 -1.57
C THR A 931 -45.64 -33.22 -3.03
N ARG A 932 -46.52 -33.75 -3.90
CA ARG A 932 -46.30 -33.91 -5.34
C ARG A 932 -46.28 -32.55 -6.07
N THR A 933 -45.58 -32.52 -7.21
CA THR A 933 -45.66 -31.49 -8.26
C THR A 933 -44.86 -30.19 -8.07
N LYS A 934 -43.61 -30.31 -7.61
CA LYS A 934 -42.47 -29.51 -8.10
C LYS A 934 -41.24 -30.42 -8.13
N THR A 935 -40.45 -30.37 -9.21
CA THR A 935 -39.07 -30.89 -9.17
C THR A 935 -38.31 -29.96 -8.23
N TYR A 936 -37.73 -30.50 -7.17
CA TYR A 936 -36.98 -29.69 -6.21
C TYR A 936 -35.50 -29.80 -6.58
N VAL A 937 -34.88 -28.70 -7.01
CA VAL A 937 -33.42 -28.59 -7.00
C VAL A 937 -32.99 -28.75 -5.55
N SER A 938 -32.28 -29.83 -5.24
CA SER A 938 -31.99 -30.20 -3.86
C SER A 938 -30.84 -29.36 -3.31
N ASP A 939 -31.03 -28.78 -2.13
CA ASP A 939 -29.96 -28.11 -1.34
C ASP A 939 -28.76 -29.04 -1.04
N LYS A 940 -28.92 -30.36 -1.26
CA LYS A 940 -27.84 -31.36 -1.18
C LYS A 940 -26.85 -31.30 -2.35
N THR A 941 -27.23 -30.68 -3.47
CA THR A 941 -26.42 -30.64 -4.71
C THR A 941 -25.50 -29.41 -4.77
N TYR A 942 -25.96 -28.27 -4.26
CA TYR A 942 -25.23 -27.00 -4.27
C TYR A 942 -25.13 -26.45 -2.85
N ARG A 943 -23.91 -26.27 -2.35
CA ARG A 943 -23.62 -25.77 -1.00
C ARG A 943 -24.14 -24.34 -0.82
N CYS A 944 -24.05 -23.50 -1.86
CA CYS A 944 -24.50 -22.11 -1.83
C CYS A 944 -26.00 -21.93 -1.55
N LEU A 945 -26.86 -22.92 -1.82
CA LEU A 945 -28.29 -22.87 -1.52
C LEU A 945 -28.62 -23.03 -0.03
N ARG A 946 -27.70 -23.67 0.72
CA ARG A 946 -27.80 -23.88 2.18
C ARG A 946 -27.58 -22.60 2.97
N TRP A 947 -26.87 -21.62 2.40
CA TRP A 947 -26.63 -20.32 3.04
C TRP A 947 -27.94 -19.58 3.30
N LYS A 948 -28.03 -18.92 4.45
CA LYS A 948 -29.19 -18.13 4.90
C LYS A 948 -28.71 -16.83 5.52
N ASN A 949 -29.39 -15.72 5.26
CA ASN A 949 -29.01 -14.44 5.86
C ASN A 949 -29.58 -14.28 7.29
N LEU A 950 -28.98 -14.99 8.26
CA LEU A 950 -29.45 -14.96 9.65
C LEU A 950 -29.27 -13.58 10.29
N SER A 951 -28.21 -12.85 9.93
CA SER A 951 -27.92 -11.49 10.39
C SER A 951 -29.00 -10.49 9.98
N ALA A 952 -29.48 -10.51 8.73
CA ALA A 952 -30.62 -9.67 8.34
C ALA A 952 -31.90 -10.05 9.08
N LEU A 953 -32.17 -11.35 9.27
CA LEU A 953 -33.32 -11.80 10.05
C LEU A 953 -33.24 -11.37 11.53
N ALA A 954 -32.05 -11.40 12.14
CA ALA A 954 -31.84 -11.01 13.53
C ALA A 954 -31.90 -9.49 13.74
N GLU A 955 -31.26 -8.71 12.87
CA GLU A 955 -31.14 -7.25 13.03
C GLU A 955 -32.27 -6.45 12.37
N LEU A 956 -32.77 -6.90 11.22
CA LEU A 956 -33.81 -6.21 10.44
C LEU A 956 -35.19 -6.89 10.58
N GLY A 957 -35.25 -8.15 11.00
CA GLY A 957 -36.49 -8.93 11.08
C GLY A 957 -37.03 -9.42 9.73
N HIS A 958 -36.27 -9.23 8.65
CA HIS A 958 -36.59 -9.60 7.27
C HIS A 958 -35.29 -9.64 6.43
N ARG A 959 -35.30 -10.34 5.29
CA ARG A 959 -34.15 -10.38 4.36
C ARG A 959 -34.06 -9.09 3.55
N HIS A 960 -32.95 -8.84 2.88
CA HIS A 960 -32.78 -7.63 2.07
C HIS A 960 -33.71 -7.55 0.87
N VAL A 961 -33.95 -8.65 0.17
CA VAL A 961 -34.90 -8.69 -0.95
C VAL A 961 -36.37 -8.48 -0.49
N ASP A 962 -36.67 -8.69 0.79
CA ASP A 962 -38.03 -8.57 1.31
C ASP A 962 -38.43 -7.09 1.54
N PRO A 963 -39.69 -6.71 1.26
CA PRO A 963 -40.17 -5.35 1.51
C PRO A 963 -40.27 -5.07 3.01
N LEU A 964 -40.15 -3.78 3.37
CA LEU A 964 -40.19 -3.34 4.77
C LEU A 964 -41.48 -3.86 5.49
N PRO A 965 -41.35 -4.51 6.65
CA PRO A 965 -42.51 -5.00 7.39
C PRO A 965 -43.48 -3.86 7.74
N LYS A 966 -44.76 -4.00 7.35
CA LYS A 966 -45.79 -3.02 7.72
C LYS A 966 -45.79 -2.84 9.25
N PRO A 967 -45.78 -1.60 9.77
CA PRO A 967 -45.68 -1.37 11.21
C PRO A 967 -46.87 -2.06 11.91
N ARG A 968 -46.56 -3.03 12.78
CA ARG A 968 -47.59 -3.81 13.48
C ARG A 968 -48.49 -2.86 14.27
N GLY A 969 -49.75 -2.75 13.83
CA GLY A 969 -50.75 -1.92 14.49
C GLY A 969 -50.85 -2.25 15.98
N ARG A 970 -50.91 -1.22 16.82
CA ARG A 970 -51.04 -1.37 18.28
C ARG A 970 -52.38 -2.04 18.63
N GLY A 971 -52.40 -3.36 18.69
CA GLY A 971 -53.59 -4.09 19.15
C GLY A 971 -53.70 -5.54 18.72
N ARG A 972 -52.89 -6.44 19.31
CA ARG A 972 -53.30 -7.79 19.73
C ARG A 972 -52.23 -8.43 20.61
N LYS A 973 -52.66 -9.00 21.75
CA LYS A 973 -51.84 -9.82 22.66
C LYS A 973 -52.12 -11.30 22.38
N ASN A 974 -51.07 -12.11 22.48
CA ASN A 974 -51.07 -13.59 22.56
C ASN A 974 -51.50 -14.31 21.25
N ALA A 975 -51.12 -15.56 20.96
CA ALA A 975 -50.49 -16.59 21.80
C ALA A 975 -49.57 -17.57 21.03
N SER A 976 -48.61 -18.18 21.77
CA SER A 976 -48.05 -19.56 21.65
C SER A 976 -47.79 -20.27 20.31
N TYR A 977 -46.54 -20.69 20.10
CA TYR A 977 -46.09 -22.09 19.92
C TYR A 977 -44.56 -22.08 20.18
N GLU A 978 -44.15 -22.37 21.41
CA GLU A 978 -43.65 -23.68 21.93
C GLU A 978 -42.13 -23.83 21.80
N ASP A 979 -41.55 -24.48 22.81
CA ASP A 979 -40.17 -24.33 23.26
C ASP A 979 -39.58 -25.73 23.46
N GLU A 980 -38.64 -26.15 22.60
CA GLU A 980 -37.86 -27.36 22.82
C GLU A 980 -36.40 -27.03 23.17
N LYS A 981 -35.95 -27.66 24.25
CA LYS A 981 -34.72 -27.34 24.95
C LYS A 981 -33.50 -27.86 24.20
N VAL A 982 -32.54 -26.97 23.92
CA VAL A 982 -31.12 -27.35 23.83
C VAL A 982 -30.38 -26.70 25.00
N THR A 983 -29.65 -27.52 25.75
CA THR A 983 -28.96 -27.14 26.98
C THR A 983 -27.79 -26.20 26.72
N ARG A 984 -27.87 -24.97 27.24
CA ARG A 984 -26.71 -24.08 27.37
C ARG A 984 -25.70 -24.64 28.38
N SER A 985 -24.52 -25.04 27.90
CA SER A 985 -23.30 -25.03 28.70
C SER A 985 -22.56 -23.72 28.43
N SER A 986 -22.88 -22.67 29.20
CA SER A 986 -22.22 -21.36 29.08
C SER A 986 -21.06 -21.24 30.06
N THR A 987 -19.84 -21.54 29.61
CA THR A 987 -18.61 -21.20 30.33
C THR A 987 -18.09 -19.84 29.91
N LEU A 988 -18.41 -18.84 30.73
CA LEU A 988 -17.60 -17.65 31.06
C LEU A 988 -16.85 -16.93 29.92
N SER A 989 -17.45 -15.85 29.40
CA SER A 989 -16.71 -14.62 29.08
C SER A 989 -17.57 -13.37 29.31
N ALA A 990 -17.18 -12.59 30.32
CA ALA A 990 -17.67 -11.24 30.63
C ALA A 990 -16.43 -10.40 30.98
N ALA A 991 -16.34 -9.08 30.81
CA ALA A 991 -17.32 -8.03 30.51
C ALA A 991 -16.60 -6.88 29.76
N GLY A 992 -17.20 -5.75 29.37
CA GLY A 992 -18.55 -5.23 29.59
C GLY A 992 -18.75 -3.84 28.98
N GLY A 993 -20.00 -3.39 28.86
CA GLY A 993 -20.38 -2.12 28.25
C GLY A 993 -20.14 -0.87 29.12
N PRO A 994 -20.24 0.34 28.53
CA PRO A 994 -19.85 1.59 29.18
C PRO A 994 -20.74 1.99 30.36
N VAL A 995 -20.09 2.52 31.40
CA VAL A 995 -20.67 2.87 32.69
C VAL A 995 -20.48 4.38 32.92
N ASN A 996 -21.43 5.06 33.57
CA ASN A 996 -21.26 6.50 33.84
C ASN A 996 -20.24 6.79 34.97
N ARG A 997 -19.88 8.06 35.18
CA ARG A 997 -18.91 8.53 36.21
C ARG A 997 -19.24 8.14 37.67
N GLN A 998 -20.39 7.51 37.93
CA GLN A 998 -20.83 7.02 39.24
C GLN A 998 -21.01 5.50 39.29
N GLY A 999 -20.51 4.76 38.31
CA GLY A 999 -20.48 3.30 38.34
C GLY A 999 -21.82 2.60 38.10
N LYS A 1000 -22.81 3.27 37.47
CA LYS A 1000 -24.09 2.65 37.07
C LYS A 1000 -24.21 2.45 35.56
N PRO A 1001 -24.71 1.29 35.08
CA PRO A 1001 -24.89 1.01 33.66
C PRO A 1001 -26.02 1.86 33.07
N VAL A 1002 -25.87 2.28 31.81
CA VAL A 1002 -26.82 3.16 31.13
C VAL A 1002 -27.99 2.37 30.55
N THR A 1003 -29.09 2.25 31.30
CA THR A 1003 -30.33 1.64 30.82
C THR A 1003 -31.19 2.64 30.05
N ARG A 1004 -31.53 2.30 28.80
CA ARG A 1004 -32.39 3.12 27.94
C ARG A 1004 -33.86 2.72 28.15
N GLN A 1005 -34.65 3.52 28.88
CA GLN A 1005 -36.11 3.40 28.92
C GLN A 1005 -36.81 4.75 28.72
N GLY A 1006 -37.84 4.74 27.87
CA GLY A 1006 -39.14 5.33 28.20
C GLY A 1006 -39.34 6.83 28.00
N THR A 1007 -39.77 7.19 26.80
CA THR A 1007 -40.31 8.49 26.37
C THR A 1007 -41.57 8.99 27.12
N ARG A 1008 -41.81 10.32 27.00
CA ARG A 1008 -43.06 11.12 27.17
C ARG A 1008 -43.50 11.54 28.58
N TYR A 1009 -43.52 12.86 28.81
CA TYR A 1009 -44.77 13.65 28.94
C TYR A 1009 -44.53 15.12 28.51
N ASN A 1010 -45.60 15.84 28.15
CA ASN A 1010 -45.55 17.23 27.68
C ASN A 1010 -45.29 18.24 28.81
N PHE A 1011 -44.55 19.31 28.50
CA PHE A 1011 -45.07 20.69 28.50
C PHE A 1011 -44.28 21.53 27.49
#